data_AF-A0A3M1H411-F1
#
_entry.id   AF-A0A3M1H411-F1
#
_cell.length_a   1.000
_cell.length_b   1.000
_cell.length_c   1.000
_cell.angle_alpha   90.00
_cell.angle_beta   90.00
_cell.angle_gamma   90.00
#
_symmetry.space_group_name_H-M   'P 1'
#
loop_
_entity.id
_entity.type
_entity.pdbx_description
1 polymer ?
#
loop_
_entity_poly.entity_id
_entity_poly.type
_entity_poly.pdbx_seq_one_letter_code
_entity_poly.pdbx_strand_id
1 'polypeptide(L)'
;MRVDAGSPPEMPEPLEPDAGEEALLEEAADGADGELALSRGTGAPGALETPQRPEAGLSASVGEAGLDAQATDSRGRSASVSSAGGSIELGVARAGDGESSSGSIGFIPGWVSLALSRERPEADGGLRSRSVTVAGWSDSAYLGVGESRAHNGITTRRSGGGAGLLDREVRDLGPYAGADPALQGRRRVELHRSRGLTLLGSTGRLLGETVGAGVRLSGSRGDEVIYRTHLAPEQADAVLYGERGAARFVADKLRALGVKSEPLEPPPIDDPDVLQVGDELIVRTSGSVTGGLGVGALGAGVGAHVTVRGDLELAARRIDAHHVQLSIEPVSVRGVDAEIGLPGLLEADAEALEALGLRQSFVFDLRQPAAREAYARMIEGRLPGAFVGARRGEPDAAAAGAGASELAGAVRDEVLPPGVERVAVQRTEAWRRRVGGGLRWGPIDRLWGFAALGADRLRTGSDTVVTDGRRTLEVLDRGIESRRQVLLSGEESLGVRGAVRTRTAIADDGSATRRLDALALEAVFADSRVRGRELNDEVIEQINRRFGTAIEPFSLPVQGREEREVRLARTLGAGDLARIAAADEGRIELAAERSEIDREEIVQLVRTLGESEDPIARAERVRDWVADRGLAAMAAVCALAGDEPPRVETTSSQYTAPLETLEKLAFRYREPIAADASNEALCERWEAVETLLEAIGRGRARAADDPLLDDARRREIDEALAQAAERARALLSVAHLAPAERRAMYERLDAGWTTAREYRIMAQLEAAGLESNP
;
A
#
# COMPACT_ATOMS: atom_id res chain seq x y z
N MET A 1 -5.12 -59.59 9.13
CA MET A 1 -5.15 -59.04 10.50
C MET A 1 -5.93 -57.74 10.44
N ARG A 2 -7.23 -57.79 10.78
CA ARG A 2 -8.17 -56.66 10.71
C ARG A 2 -8.06 -55.88 12.03
N VAL A 3 -7.97 -54.56 11.95
CA VAL A 3 -7.98 -53.66 13.12
C VAL A 3 -9.30 -52.89 13.07
N ASP A 4 -10.04 -52.98 14.17
CA ASP A 4 -11.35 -52.37 14.41
C ASP A 4 -11.26 -50.83 14.48
N ALA A 5 -12.28 -50.18 13.93
CA ALA A 5 -12.54 -48.75 14.09
C ALA A 5 -13.41 -48.55 15.34
N GLY A 6 -12.86 -47.87 16.34
CA GLY A 6 -13.57 -47.48 17.56
C GLY A 6 -14.54 -46.33 17.32
N SER A 7 -15.73 -46.44 17.93
CA SER A 7 -16.79 -45.44 17.95
C SER A 7 -16.36 -44.15 18.67
N PRO A 8 -16.87 -42.97 18.26
CA PRO A 8 -16.63 -41.71 18.95
C PRO A 8 -17.44 -41.61 20.26
N PRO A 9 -16.95 -40.83 21.26
CA PRO A 9 -17.63 -40.66 22.54
C PRO A 9 -18.86 -39.74 22.44
N GLU A 10 -19.91 -40.10 23.19
CA GLU A 10 -21.14 -39.33 23.38
C GLU A 10 -20.86 -37.99 24.09
N MET A 11 -21.50 -36.93 23.58
CA MET A 11 -21.53 -35.61 24.20
C MET A 11 -22.68 -35.55 25.24
N PRO A 12 -22.48 -34.93 26.41
CA PRO A 12 -23.55 -34.76 27.40
C PRO A 12 -24.55 -33.68 26.97
N GLU A 13 -25.83 -33.94 27.25
CA GLU A 13 -26.97 -33.03 27.00
C GLU A 13 -26.83 -31.69 27.78
N PRO A 14 -27.30 -30.56 27.20
CA PRO A 14 -27.32 -29.28 27.88
C PRO A 14 -28.50 -29.19 28.86
N LEU A 15 -28.21 -28.74 30.09
CA LEU A 15 -29.19 -28.35 31.09
C LEU A 15 -29.94 -27.08 30.65
N GLU A 16 -31.27 -27.11 30.76
CA GLU A 16 -32.16 -25.96 30.53
C GLU A 16 -31.93 -24.85 31.58
N PRO A 17 -32.09 -23.56 31.22
CA PRO A 17 -31.97 -22.46 32.16
C PRO A 17 -33.27 -22.22 32.94
N ASP A 18 -33.10 -22.07 34.25
CA ASP A 18 -34.11 -21.67 35.23
C ASP A 18 -34.63 -20.25 34.94
N ALA A 19 -35.93 -20.07 35.15
CA ALA A 19 -36.66 -18.81 35.00
C ALA A 19 -36.72 -18.02 36.31
N GLY A 20 -36.47 -16.71 36.24
CA GLY A 20 -36.65 -15.71 37.30
C GLY A 20 -35.60 -14.61 37.16
N GLU A 21 -35.87 -13.31 37.19
CA GLU A 21 -36.97 -12.53 37.76
C GLU A 21 -37.16 -11.22 36.98
N GLU A 22 -38.40 -10.77 36.91
CA GLU A 22 -38.82 -9.42 36.50
C GLU A 22 -38.68 -8.39 37.64
N ALA A 23 -38.45 -7.15 37.21
CA ALA A 23 -38.94 -5.87 37.76
C ALA A 23 -38.28 -5.27 39.02
N LEU A 24 -37.90 -3.98 38.92
CA LEU A 24 -38.51 -2.84 39.65
C LEU A 24 -37.87 -1.47 39.28
N LEU A 25 -38.75 -0.54 38.86
CA LEU A 25 -38.88 0.93 39.10
C LEU A 25 -37.64 1.86 38.98
N GLU A 26 -37.62 2.90 38.13
CA GLU A 26 -38.43 4.14 38.03
C GLU A 26 -37.93 5.32 38.90
N GLU A 27 -37.73 6.46 38.23
CA GLU A 27 -37.70 7.88 38.69
C GLU A 27 -36.45 8.49 39.38
N ALA A 28 -35.82 9.46 38.69
CA ALA A 28 -35.63 10.84 39.19
C ALA A 28 -35.16 11.79 38.07
N ALA A 29 -35.84 12.92 37.98
CA ALA A 29 -35.69 13.99 37.00
C ALA A 29 -34.55 14.99 37.30
N ASP A 30 -34.16 15.74 36.27
CA ASP A 30 -34.40 17.20 36.14
C ASP A 30 -33.15 18.02 35.74
N GLY A 31 -33.35 18.99 34.83
CA GLY A 31 -32.50 20.18 34.74
C GLY A 31 -31.94 20.60 33.37
N ALA A 32 -32.72 21.47 32.71
CA ALA A 32 -32.32 22.77 32.14
C ALA A 32 -32.10 22.91 30.62
N ASP A 33 -33.16 23.45 30.00
CA ASP A 33 -33.23 24.13 28.71
C ASP A 33 -32.48 25.47 28.65
N GLY A 34 -32.13 25.89 27.43
CA GLY A 34 -31.61 27.23 27.14
C GLY A 34 -31.62 27.56 25.64
N GLU A 35 -32.82 27.75 25.05
CA GLU A 35 -32.99 28.40 23.75
C GLU A 35 -32.80 29.93 23.85
N LEU A 36 -32.12 30.52 22.87
CA LEU A 36 -32.10 31.97 22.66
C LEU A 36 -32.47 32.29 21.21
N ALA A 37 -33.63 32.93 21.06
CA ALA A 37 -34.11 33.52 19.83
C ALA A 37 -34.37 35.03 20.01
N LEU A 38 -34.03 35.77 18.94
CA LEU A 38 -34.58 37.06 18.49
C LEU A 38 -34.24 38.36 19.26
N SER A 39 -33.75 39.36 18.52
CA SER A 39 -34.56 40.57 18.29
C SER A 39 -34.08 41.40 17.07
N ARG A 40 -35.06 41.87 16.30
CA ARG A 40 -34.96 42.93 15.29
C ARG A 40 -35.21 44.28 15.99
N GLY A 41 -34.45 45.30 15.61
CA GLY A 41 -34.70 46.70 15.98
C GLY A 41 -34.64 47.61 14.76
N THR A 42 -35.74 48.30 14.50
CA THR A 42 -35.98 49.31 13.45
C THR A 42 -35.56 50.71 13.93
N GLY A 43 -35.12 51.57 13.02
CA GLY A 43 -34.98 53.02 13.25
C GLY A 43 -34.26 53.77 12.12
N ALA A 44 -34.99 54.64 11.41
CA ALA A 44 -34.52 55.53 10.32
C ALA A 44 -34.24 56.96 10.85
N PRO A 45 -34.04 58.00 10.01
CA PRO A 45 -32.91 58.29 9.13
C PRO A 45 -32.23 59.65 9.47
N GLY A 46 -31.02 59.90 8.98
CA GLY A 46 -30.37 61.21 9.08
C GLY A 46 -29.35 61.44 7.96
N ALA A 47 -29.60 62.45 7.13
CA ALA A 47 -28.71 62.91 6.06
C ALA A 47 -27.76 63.99 6.58
N LEU A 48 -26.47 63.93 6.19
CA LEU A 48 -25.74 65.00 5.49
C LEU A 48 -24.21 64.76 5.45
N GLU A 49 -23.66 65.14 4.29
CA GLU A 49 -22.28 65.54 3.96
C GLU A 49 -21.18 64.47 3.78
N THR A 50 -21.00 64.13 2.50
CA THR A 50 -19.80 63.53 1.89
C THR A 50 -18.71 64.59 1.70
N PRO A 51 -17.47 64.38 2.18
CA PRO A 51 -16.30 65.00 1.58
C PRO A 51 -15.81 64.14 0.41
N GLN A 52 -15.65 64.77 -0.75
CA GLN A 52 -15.05 64.16 -1.95
C GLN A 52 -13.68 63.57 -1.62
N ARG A 53 -13.55 62.25 -1.80
CA ARG A 53 -12.25 61.56 -1.89
C ARG A 53 -11.87 61.41 -3.36
N PRO A 54 -10.57 61.53 -3.71
CA PRO A 54 -10.12 61.33 -5.08
C PRO A 54 -10.40 59.89 -5.52
N GLU A 55 -10.97 59.75 -6.71
CA GLU A 55 -11.30 58.48 -7.34
C GLU A 55 -10.04 57.62 -7.46
N ALA A 56 -10.05 56.45 -6.81
CA ALA A 56 -9.06 55.42 -7.02
C ALA A 56 -9.36 54.77 -8.37
N GLY A 57 -8.58 55.10 -9.39
CA GLY A 57 -8.65 54.43 -10.69
C GLY A 57 -8.33 52.94 -10.54
N LEU A 58 -9.25 52.11 -11.00
CA LEU A 58 -9.17 50.66 -11.05
C LEU A 58 -9.06 50.29 -12.54
N SER A 59 -7.88 49.90 -13.02
CA SER A 59 -7.73 49.42 -14.39
C SER A 59 -7.94 47.91 -14.42
N ALA A 60 -8.98 47.44 -15.12
CA ALA A 60 -9.26 46.02 -15.32
C ALA A 60 -9.06 45.64 -16.80
N SER A 61 -8.36 44.53 -17.07
CA SER A 61 -8.25 43.94 -18.39
C SER A 61 -8.80 42.50 -18.37
N VAL A 62 -9.63 42.16 -19.35
CA VAL A 62 -10.20 40.82 -19.56
C VAL A 62 -9.62 40.27 -20.86
N GLY A 63 -9.02 39.08 -20.83
CA GLY A 63 -8.45 38.42 -22.01
C GLY A 63 -9.50 37.71 -22.86
N GLU A 64 -9.32 37.65 -24.18
CA GLU A 64 -10.33 37.21 -25.17
C GLU A 64 -10.61 35.68 -25.25
N ALA A 65 -10.22 34.84 -24.29
CA ALA A 65 -10.48 33.39 -24.38
C ALA A 65 -10.72 32.64 -23.05
N GLY A 66 -11.13 33.33 -21.98
CA GLY A 66 -11.46 32.71 -20.69
C GLY A 66 -11.80 33.77 -19.64
N LEU A 67 -12.50 33.39 -18.57
CA LEU A 67 -12.90 34.25 -17.44
C LEU A 67 -11.69 34.62 -16.56
N ASP A 68 -10.68 35.25 -17.16
CA ASP A 68 -9.48 35.71 -16.49
C ASP A 68 -9.53 37.25 -16.38
N ALA A 69 -9.43 37.76 -15.16
CA ALA A 69 -9.54 39.19 -14.87
C ALA A 69 -8.35 39.64 -14.01
N GLN A 70 -7.72 40.75 -14.39
CA GLN A 70 -6.67 41.39 -13.59
C GLN A 70 -7.04 42.83 -13.31
N ALA A 71 -6.89 43.27 -12.05
CA ALA A 71 -7.14 44.62 -11.59
C ALA A 71 -5.93 45.12 -10.80
N THR A 72 -5.56 46.39 -10.97
CA THR A 72 -4.55 47.06 -10.10
C THR A 72 -5.05 48.45 -9.70
N ASP A 73 -4.91 48.80 -8.41
CA ASP A 73 -5.25 50.13 -7.91
C ASP A 73 -4.04 51.08 -7.88
N SER A 74 -4.31 52.39 -7.74
CA SER A 74 -3.29 53.43 -7.67
C SER A 74 -2.35 53.34 -6.45
N ARG A 75 -2.62 52.42 -5.52
CA ARG A 75 -1.79 52.14 -4.34
C ARG A 75 -0.93 50.89 -4.52
N GLY A 76 -0.89 50.33 -5.74
CA GLY A 76 -0.09 49.14 -6.08
C GLY A 76 -0.68 47.84 -5.57
N ARG A 77 -1.98 47.79 -5.26
CA ARG A 77 -2.69 46.54 -4.97
C ARG A 77 -3.17 45.92 -6.26
N SER A 78 -2.82 44.66 -6.52
CA SER A 78 -3.28 43.91 -7.67
C SER A 78 -4.17 42.74 -7.24
N ALA A 79 -5.12 42.37 -8.09
CA ALA A 79 -5.90 41.16 -7.96
C ALA A 79 -5.99 40.49 -9.34
N SER A 80 -5.73 39.20 -9.42
CA SER A 80 -5.96 38.40 -10.63
C SER A 80 -6.82 37.19 -10.30
N VAL A 81 -7.71 36.83 -11.22
CA VAL A 81 -8.53 35.62 -11.16
C VAL A 81 -8.24 34.81 -12.42
N SER A 82 -7.94 33.52 -12.26
CA SER A 82 -7.76 32.59 -13.38
C SER A 82 -8.80 31.47 -13.32
N SER A 83 -9.60 31.41 -14.38
CA SER A 83 -10.67 30.42 -14.58
C SER A 83 -10.13 29.05 -15.00
N ALA A 84 -9.01 29.00 -15.72
CA ALA A 84 -8.38 27.75 -16.16
C ALA A 84 -7.80 26.92 -15.01
N GLY A 85 -7.46 27.57 -13.88
CA GLY A 85 -6.91 26.93 -12.69
C GLY A 85 -7.75 27.10 -11.40
N GLY A 86 -8.88 27.80 -11.47
CA GLY A 86 -9.73 28.10 -10.31
C GLY A 86 -9.02 28.87 -9.20
N SER A 87 -8.14 29.83 -9.53
CA SER A 87 -7.32 30.55 -8.55
C SER A 87 -7.61 32.06 -8.52
N ILE A 88 -7.37 32.67 -7.36
CA ILE A 88 -7.44 34.11 -7.09
C ILE A 88 -6.10 34.52 -6.47
N GLU A 89 -5.36 35.42 -7.11
CA GLU A 89 -4.14 36.01 -6.54
C GLU A 89 -4.39 37.47 -6.15
N LEU A 90 -3.83 37.88 -5.02
CA LEU A 90 -3.94 39.22 -4.45
C LEU A 90 -2.53 39.72 -4.12
N GLY A 91 -2.06 40.77 -4.79
CA GLY A 91 -0.76 41.40 -4.54
C GLY A 91 -0.91 42.77 -3.90
N VAL A 92 0.05 43.18 -3.07
CA VAL A 92 0.22 44.54 -2.57
C VAL A 92 1.69 44.90 -2.61
N ALA A 93 2.06 45.84 -3.49
CA ALA A 93 3.38 46.47 -3.49
C ALA A 93 3.31 47.82 -2.77
N ARG A 94 4.09 48.01 -1.70
CA ARG A 94 4.17 49.34 -1.05
C ARG A 94 5.18 50.22 -1.79
N ALA A 95 4.68 51.27 -2.43
CA ALA A 95 5.52 52.30 -3.02
C ALA A 95 6.30 53.04 -1.92
N GLY A 96 7.63 52.97 -1.94
CA GLY A 96 8.53 53.69 -1.04
C GLY A 96 9.67 52.82 -0.48
N ASP A 97 9.33 51.62 0.02
CA ASP A 97 10.28 50.79 0.79
C ASP A 97 10.72 49.52 0.04
N GLY A 98 10.20 49.31 -1.18
CA GLY A 98 10.48 48.13 -2.02
C GLY A 98 9.92 46.82 -1.46
N GLU A 99 9.11 46.86 -0.41
CA GLU A 99 8.45 45.70 0.20
C GLU A 99 7.22 45.28 -0.62
N SER A 100 7.17 44.00 -0.98
CA SER A 100 6.02 43.37 -1.64
C SER A 100 5.38 42.33 -0.73
N SER A 101 4.06 42.18 -0.81
CA SER A 101 3.34 41.07 -0.20
C SER A 101 2.35 40.53 -1.21
N SER A 102 2.24 39.21 -1.32
CA SER A 102 1.25 38.56 -2.17
C SER A 102 0.52 37.48 -1.38
N GLY A 103 -0.71 37.20 -1.77
CA GLY A 103 -1.48 36.06 -1.33
C GLY A 103 -2.13 35.40 -2.53
N SER A 104 -2.33 34.10 -2.48
CA SER A 104 -3.11 33.38 -3.48
C SER A 104 -4.04 32.38 -2.81
N ILE A 105 -5.23 32.21 -3.39
CA ILE A 105 -6.21 31.21 -3.02
C ILE A 105 -6.48 30.36 -4.26
N GLY A 106 -6.30 29.04 -4.16
CA GLY A 106 -6.58 28.10 -5.25
C GLY A 106 -7.73 27.16 -4.90
N PHE A 107 -8.62 26.92 -5.87
CA PHE A 107 -9.70 25.94 -5.81
C PHE A 107 -9.68 25.04 -7.04
N ILE A 108 -9.35 23.77 -6.86
CA ILE A 108 -9.44 22.72 -7.89
C ILE A 108 -10.32 21.62 -7.29
N PRO A 109 -11.15 20.88 -8.05
CA PRO A 109 -11.90 19.76 -7.48
C PRO A 109 -11.01 18.82 -6.66
N GLY A 110 -11.29 18.71 -5.36
CA GLY A 110 -10.48 17.93 -4.42
C GLY A 110 -9.26 18.63 -3.82
N TRP A 111 -9.05 19.94 -4.06
CA TRP A 111 -7.91 20.71 -3.56
C TRP A 111 -8.26 22.19 -3.26
N VAL A 112 -7.87 22.67 -2.08
CA VAL A 112 -7.95 24.09 -1.69
C VAL A 112 -6.60 24.54 -1.15
N SER A 113 -6.11 25.72 -1.54
CA SER A 113 -4.91 26.30 -0.94
C SER A 113 -5.00 27.80 -0.69
N LEU A 114 -4.25 28.27 0.29
CA LEU A 114 -3.99 29.66 0.65
C LEU A 114 -2.48 29.84 0.83
N ALA A 115 -1.83 30.58 -0.06
CA ALA A 115 -0.43 30.98 0.12
C ALA A 115 -0.33 32.46 0.44
N LEU A 116 0.59 32.84 1.31
CA LEU A 116 0.96 34.21 1.63
C LEU A 116 2.48 34.33 1.49
N SER A 117 2.96 35.35 0.80
CA SER A 117 4.38 35.64 0.67
C SER A 117 4.66 37.12 0.92
N ARG A 118 5.85 37.42 1.42
CA ARG A 118 6.32 38.78 1.70
C ARG A 118 7.79 38.89 1.38
N GLU A 119 8.14 39.82 0.52
CA GLU A 119 9.52 40.12 0.15
C GLU A 119 9.90 41.51 0.65
N ARG A 120 11.07 41.61 1.29
CA ARG A 120 11.57 42.84 1.88
C ARG A 120 13.03 43.05 1.47
N PRO A 121 13.37 44.19 0.85
CA PRO A 121 14.76 44.59 0.66
C PRO A 121 15.41 44.85 2.03
N GLU A 122 16.65 44.42 2.20
CA GLU A 122 17.44 44.67 3.39
C GLU A 122 18.41 45.84 3.17
N ALA A 123 18.83 46.49 4.26
CA ALA A 123 19.68 47.68 4.21
C ALA A 123 21.06 47.43 3.58
N ASP A 124 21.49 46.16 3.50
CA ASP A 124 22.72 45.72 2.87
C ASP A 124 22.56 45.44 1.36
N GLY A 125 21.38 45.71 0.78
CA GLY A 125 21.08 45.42 -0.63
C GLY A 125 20.66 43.97 -0.89
N GLY A 126 20.50 43.15 0.16
CA GLY A 126 19.93 41.81 0.06
C GLY A 126 18.40 41.81 -0.08
N LEU A 127 17.83 40.65 -0.41
CA LEU A 127 16.38 40.41 -0.46
C LEU A 127 16.01 39.30 0.51
N ARG A 128 15.08 39.57 1.43
CA ARG A 128 14.49 38.57 2.33
C ARG A 128 13.06 38.27 1.92
N SER A 129 12.77 37.02 1.59
CA SER A 129 11.43 36.52 1.27
C SER A 129 10.96 35.58 2.38
N ARG A 130 9.70 35.71 2.79
CA ARG A 130 9.01 34.80 3.71
C ARG A 130 7.71 34.33 3.09
N SER A 131 7.38 33.07 3.25
CA SER A 131 6.11 32.51 2.80
C SER A 131 5.45 31.64 3.85
N VAL A 132 4.11 31.56 3.80
CA VAL A 132 3.28 30.61 4.53
C VAL A 132 2.28 30.04 3.53
N THR A 133 2.09 28.73 3.51
CA THR A 133 1.14 28.07 2.62
C THR A 133 0.28 27.12 3.43
N VAL A 134 -1.03 27.23 3.34
CA VAL A 134 -1.99 26.25 3.87
C VAL A 134 -2.64 25.58 2.66
N ALA A 135 -2.71 24.26 2.62
CA ALA A 135 -3.42 23.54 1.57
C ALA A 135 -4.22 22.38 2.15
N GLY A 136 -5.22 21.89 1.43
CA GLY A 136 -6.02 20.73 1.80
C GLY A 136 -6.46 19.95 0.58
N TRP A 137 -6.50 18.63 0.70
CA TRP A 137 -6.98 17.66 -0.28
C TRP A 137 -8.17 16.88 0.29
N SER A 138 -8.70 15.94 -0.50
CA SER A 138 -9.74 14.99 -0.05
C SER A 138 -9.32 14.15 1.15
N ASP A 139 -8.04 14.00 1.44
CA ASP A 139 -7.49 13.10 2.47
C ASP A 139 -6.43 13.74 3.40
N SER A 140 -5.98 14.96 3.10
CA SER A 140 -4.83 15.57 3.78
C SER A 140 -4.93 17.09 3.90
N ALA A 141 -4.20 17.66 4.86
CA ALA A 141 -4.00 19.09 5.02
C ALA A 141 -2.50 19.39 5.13
N TYR A 142 -2.05 20.54 4.67
CA TYR A 142 -0.65 20.95 4.64
C TYR A 142 -0.49 22.39 5.14
N LEU A 143 0.56 22.63 5.92
CA LEU A 143 1.02 23.94 6.36
C LEU A 143 2.52 24.05 6.09
N GLY A 144 2.93 24.88 5.14
CA GLY A 144 4.33 25.21 4.86
C GLY A 144 4.68 26.61 5.35
N VAL A 145 5.93 26.81 5.76
CA VAL A 145 6.56 28.09 6.05
C VAL A 145 7.94 28.16 5.38
N GLY A 146 8.24 29.24 4.68
CA GLY A 146 9.50 29.43 3.97
C GLY A 146 10.16 30.74 4.36
N GLU A 147 11.49 30.76 4.40
CA GLU A 147 12.31 31.96 4.47
C GLU A 147 13.51 31.82 3.52
N SER A 148 13.73 32.80 2.66
CA SER A 148 14.87 32.90 1.78
C SER A 148 15.57 34.24 1.99
N ARG A 149 16.90 34.25 2.06
CA ARG A 149 17.72 35.46 2.16
C ARG A 149 18.80 35.42 1.08
N ALA A 150 18.76 36.37 0.15
CA ALA A 150 19.75 36.51 -0.90
C ALA A 150 20.60 37.76 -0.65
N HIS A 151 21.92 37.63 -0.58
CA HIS A 151 22.85 38.75 -0.39
C HIS A 151 24.20 38.43 -1.05
N ASN A 152 24.72 39.33 -1.89
CA ASN A 152 26.00 39.18 -2.61
C ASN A 152 26.17 37.84 -3.35
N GLY A 153 25.13 37.40 -4.06
CA GLY A 153 25.14 36.12 -4.79
C GLY A 153 25.08 34.87 -3.90
N ILE A 154 24.96 35.02 -2.58
CA ILE A 154 24.75 33.91 -1.63
C ILE A 154 23.27 33.87 -1.28
N THR A 155 22.62 32.72 -1.51
CA THR A 155 21.22 32.50 -1.13
C THR A 155 21.15 31.48 0.00
N THR A 156 20.62 31.89 1.15
CA THR A 156 20.29 30.98 2.26
C THR A 156 18.79 30.71 2.23
N ARG A 157 18.38 29.44 2.14
CA ARG A 157 16.97 29.04 2.22
C ARG A 157 16.74 28.22 3.48
N ARG A 158 15.67 28.53 4.19
CA ARG A 158 15.10 27.73 5.27
C ARG A 158 13.65 27.49 4.94
N SER A 159 13.21 26.25 4.93
CA SER A 159 11.79 25.95 4.83
C SER A 159 11.42 24.93 5.90
N GLY A 160 10.22 25.08 6.43
CA GLY A 160 9.56 24.15 7.31
C GLY A 160 8.17 23.87 6.79
N GLY A 161 7.57 22.76 7.14
CA GLY A 161 6.16 22.53 6.86
C GLY A 161 5.68 21.25 7.51
N GLY A 162 4.38 21.04 7.52
CA GLY A 162 3.82 19.76 7.91
C GLY A 162 2.56 19.42 7.16
N ALA A 163 2.32 18.12 6.97
CA ALA A 163 1.11 17.58 6.39
C ALA A 163 0.40 16.70 7.41
N GLY A 164 -0.90 16.94 7.64
CA GLY A 164 -1.77 16.05 8.37
C GLY A 164 -2.52 15.13 7.40
N LEU A 165 -2.54 13.83 7.62
CA LEU A 165 -3.42 12.88 6.93
C LEU A 165 -4.53 12.47 7.90
N LEU A 166 -5.78 12.53 7.46
CA LEU A 166 -6.93 12.10 8.25
C LEU A 166 -7.89 11.33 7.36
N ASP A 167 -7.93 10.02 7.60
CA ASP A 167 -8.84 9.15 6.85
C ASP A 167 -9.64 8.22 7.75
N ARG A 168 -10.83 7.88 7.26
CA ARG A 168 -11.76 6.95 7.90
C ARG A 168 -12.43 6.12 6.83
N GLU A 169 -12.29 4.81 6.92
CA GLU A 169 -12.96 3.85 6.06
C GLU A 169 -13.72 2.82 6.90
N VAL A 170 -14.87 2.35 6.41
CA VAL A 170 -15.58 1.20 6.99
C VAL A 170 -15.84 0.20 5.89
N ARG A 171 -15.40 -1.04 6.08
CA ARG A 171 -15.55 -2.15 5.16
C ARG A 171 -16.45 -3.24 5.74
N ASP A 172 -17.26 -3.81 4.86
CA ASP A 172 -18.04 -5.01 5.14
C ASP A 172 -17.19 -6.23 4.79
N LEU A 173 -16.90 -7.08 5.77
CA LEU A 173 -16.15 -8.32 5.59
C LEU A 173 -17.08 -9.53 5.40
N GLY A 174 -18.39 -9.31 5.32
CA GLY A 174 -19.39 -10.34 5.14
C GLY A 174 -19.88 -11.00 6.44
N PRO A 175 -20.72 -12.03 6.35
CA PRO A 175 -21.19 -12.78 7.52
C PRO A 175 -20.05 -13.55 8.20
N TYR A 176 -20.14 -13.74 9.52
CA TYR A 176 -19.21 -14.58 10.25
C TYR A 176 -19.30 -16.05 9.79
N ALA A 177 -18.17 -16.61 9.37
CA ALA A 177 -18.07 -17.98 8.84
C ALA A 177 -17.42 -18.98 9.82
N GLY A 178 -17.08 -18.56 11.05
CA GLY A 178 -16.41 -19.41 12.03
C GLY A 178 -17.37 -20.31 12.82
N ALA A 179 -16.82 -21.10 13.73
CA ALA A 179 -17.57 -22.07 14.52
C ALA A 179 -18.15 -21.52 15.84
N ASP A 180 -17.82 -20.29 16.23
CA ASP A 180 -18.29 -19.71 17.49
C ASP A 180 -19.81 -19.43 17.44
N PRO A 181 -20.64 -20.11 18.25
CA PRO A 181 -22.08 -19.93 18.24
C PRO A 181 -22.52 -18.51 18.66
N ALA A 182 -21.73 -17.79 19.47
CA ALA A 182 -22.06 -16.43 19.89
C ALA A 182 -21.99 -15.41 18.76
N LEU A 183 -21.25 -15.73 17.70
CA LEU A 183 -21.02 -14.87 16.53
C LEU A 183 -21.83 -15.28 15.30
N GLN A 184 -22.56 -16.41 15.36
CA GLN A 184 -23.42 -16.87 14.28
C GLN A 184 -24.49 -15.81 13.93
N GLY A 185 -24.69 -15.57 12.64
CA GLY A 185 -25.64 -14.57 12.14
C GLY A 185 -25.19 -13.11 12.28
N ARG A 186 -24.02 -12.84 12.86
CA ARG A 186 -23.43 -11.48 12.90
C ARG A 186 -22.66 -11.18 11.61
N ARG A 187 -22.60 -9.90 11.24
CA ARG A 187 -21.76 -9.41 10.14
C ARG A 187 -20.44 -8.90 10.69
N ARG A 188 -19.35 -9.26 10.04
CA ARG A 188 -18.01 -8.80 10.38
C ARG A 188 -17.75 -7.47 9.68
N VAL A 189 -17.40 -6.45 10.46
CA VAL A 189 -17.16 -5.08 9.96
C VAL A 189 -15.74 -4.67 10.36
N GLU A 190 -15.04 -3.98 9.45
CA GLU A 190 -13.73 -3.38 9.70
C GLU A 190 -13.85 -1.86 9.64
N LEU A 191 -13.47 -1.20 10.72
CA LEU A 191 -13.30 0.24 10.80
C LEU A 191 -11.81 0.55 10.73
N HIS A 192 -11.43 1.35 9.74
CA HIS A 192 -10.09 1.84 9.53
C HIS A 192 -10.05 3.33 9.82
N ARG A 193 -9.05 3.76 10.57
CA ARG A 193 -8.76 5.18 10.81
C ARG A 193 -7.28 5.41 10.68
N SER A 194 -6.90 6.48 9.98
CA SER A 194 -5.52 6.90 9.91
C SER A 194 -5.38 8.37 10.31
N ARG A 195 -4.35 8.65 11.08
CA ARG A 195 -3.93 9.99 11.51
C ARG A 195 -2.44 10.12 11.28
N GLY A 196 -2.04 10.85 10.25
CA GLY A 196 -0.64 11.13 9.95
C GLY A 196 -0.29 12.57 10.29
N LEU A 197 0.93 12.81 10.76
CA LEU A 197 1.60 14.10 10.79
C LEU A 197 3.00 13.93 10.22
N THR A 198 3.25 14.54 9.08
CA THR A 198 4.59 14.69 8.51
C THR A 198 5.08 16.10 8.81
N LEU A 199 6.32 16.23 9.25
CA LEU A 199 7.04 17.49 9.43
C LEU A 199 8.26 17.47 8.50
N LEU A 200 8.44 18.55 7.76
CA LEU A 200 9.52 18.76 6.80
C LEU A 200 10.31 19.99 7.24
N GLY A 201 11.63 19.89 7.27
CA GLY A 201 12.55 20.99 7.55
C GLY A 201 13.75 20.92 6.61
N SER A 202 14.09 22.02 5.97
CA SER A 202 15.32 22.11 5.18
C SER A 202 16.04 23.41 5.45
N THR A 203 17.37 23.34 5.46
CA THR A 203 18.24 24.51 5.49
C THR A 203 19.34 24.31 4.48
N GLY A 204 19.54 25.29 3.59
CA GLY A 204 20.56 25.22 2.55
C GLY A 204 21.22 26.56 2.33
N ARG A 205 22.50 26.51 1.95
CA ARG A 205 23.29 27.68 1.57
C ARG A 205 23.85 27.47 0.17
N LEU A 206 23.48 28.36 -0.74
CA LEU A 206 24.03 28.48 -2.09
C LEU A 206 25.09 29.57 -2.09
N LEU A 207 26.31 29.24 -2.51
CA LEU A 207 27.44 30.13 -2.80
C LEU A 207 27.47 30.38 -4.32
N GLY A 208 26.98 31.55 -4.76
CA GLY A 208 26.82 31.88 -6.18
C GLY A 208 25.58 31.20 -6.81
N GLU A 209 25.51 31.20 -8.14
CA GLU A 209 24.48 30.45 -8.89
C GLU A 209 24.74 28.94 -8.89
N THR A 210 25.97 28.52 -8.57
CA THR A 210 26.46 27.17 -8.91
C THR A 210 26.64 26.26 -7.70
N VAL A 211 27.26 26.64 -6.57
CA VAL A 211 27.64 25.67 -5.51
C VAL A 211 26.77 25.78 -4.27
N GLY A 212 26.22 24.68 -3.76
CA GLY A 212 25.39 24.64 -2.56
C GLY A 212 25.71 23.50 -1.61
N ALA A 213 25.51 23.75 -0.31
CA ALA A 213 25.46 22.72 0.72
C ALA A 213 24.12 22.82 1.46
N GLY A 214 23.47 21.68 1.68
CA GLY A 214 22.15 21.63 2.29
C GLY A 214 21.99 20.47 3.27
N VAL A 215 21.23 20.72 4.32
CA VAL A 215 20.74 19.71 5.26
C VAL A 215 19.22 19.63 5.12
N ARG A 216 18.72 18.42 4.91
CA ARG A 216 17.29 18.13 4.93
C ARG A 216 17.00 17.23 6.14
N LEU A 217 16.02 17.64 6.93
CA LEU A 217 15.46 16.88 8.04
C LEU A 217 13.97 16.70 7.79
N SER A 218 13.49 15.47 7.74
CA SER A 218 12.04 15.22 7.78
C SER A 218 11.72 14.22 8.86
N GLY A 219 10.60 14.44 9.54
CA GLY A 219 10.07 13.55 10.56
C GLY A 219 8.61 13.28 10.27
N SER A 220 8.19 12.04 10.09
CA SER A 220 6.76 11.71 10.07
C SER A 220 6.41 10.86 11.27
N ARG A 221 5.17 11.01 11.76
CA ARG A 221 4.52 10.11 12.69
C ARG A 221 3.10 9.91 12.21
N GLY A 222 2.68 8.67 12.05
CA GLY A 222 1.28 8.36 11.77
C GLY A 222 0.80 7.24 12.66
N ASP A 223 -0.43 7.35 13.14
CA ASP A 223 -1.13 6.31 13.86
C ASP A 223 -2.30 5.84 12.99
N GLU A 224 -2.40 4.54 12.78
CA GLU A 224 -3.49 3.87 12.08
C GLU A 224 -4.14 2.88 13.04
N VAL A 225 -5.46 2.92 13.14
CA VAL A 225 -6.27 2.04 14.00
C VAL A 225 -7.22 1.26 13.11
N ILE A 226 -7.11 -0.06 13.16
CA ILE A 226 -7.99 -1.00 12.48
C ILE A 226 -8.75 -1.76 13.56
N TYR A 227 -10.07 -1.55 13.63
CA TYR A 227 -10.94 -2.27 14.55
C TYR A 227 -11.87 -3.18 13.76
N ARG A 228 -11.78 -4.48 14.03
CA ARG A 228 -12.63 -5.51 13.45
C ARG A 228 -13.54 -6.06 14.53
N THR A 229 -14.84 -6.03 14.27
CA THR A 229 -15.84 -6.50 15.21
C THR A 229 -17.01 -7.19 14.51
N HIS A 230 -17.90 -7.78 15.28
CA HIS A 230 -19.06 -8.53 14.83
C HIS A 230 -20.35 -7.85 15.30
N LEU A 231 -21.06 -7.23 14.36
CA LEU A 231 -22.27 -6.48 14.63
C LEU A 231 -23.51 -7.27 14.23
N ALA A 232 -24.63 -6.98 14.89
CA ALA A 232 -25.94 -7.42 14.40
C ALA A 232 -26.19 -6.79 13.01
N PRO A 233 -26.92 -7.46 12.09
CA PRO A 233 -27.14 -6.97 10.73
C PRO A 233 -27.63 -5.50 10.67
N GLU A 234 -28.57 -5.12 11.53
CA GLU A 234 -29.11 -3.76 11.59
C GLU A 234 -28.07 -2.72 12.01
N GLN A 235 -27.23 -3.06 12.99
CA GLN A 235 -26.12 -2.21 13.44
C GLN A 235 -25.05 -2.10 12.35
N ALA A 236 -24.71 -3.22 11.69
CA ALA A 236 -23.79 -3.23 10.57
C ALA A 236 -24.28 -2.32 9.44
N ASP A 237 -25.56 -2.41 9.08
CA ASP A 237 -26.17 -1.59 8.03
C ASP A 237 -26.18 -0.10 8.41
N ALA A 238 -26.41 0.24 9.68
CA ALA A 238 -26.32 1.62 10.16
C ALA A 238 -24.88 2.17 10.05
N VAL A 239 -23.88 1.39 10.45
CA VAL A 239 -22.46 1.77 10.37
C VAL A 239 -21.98 1.86 8.92
N LEU A 240 -22.43 0.95 8.06
CA LEU A 240 -22.02 0.85 6.65
C LEU A 240 -22.76 1.83 5.74
N TYR A 241 -24.03 2.15 6.02
CA TYR A 241 -24.94 2.81 5.08
C TYR A 241 -25.76 3.99 5.65
N GLY A 242 -25.59 4.35 6.93
CA GLY A 242 -26.44 5.35 7.61
C GLY A 242 -26.42 6.75 6.99
N GLU A 243 -25.36 7.13 6.28
CA GLU A 243 -25.26 8.39 5.52
C GLU A 243 -24.80 8.11 4.09
N ARG A 244 -25.29 8.89 3.11
CA ARG A 244 -25.01 8.70 1.68
C ARG A 244 -24.42 9.96 1.02
N GLY A 245 -23.70 9.77 -0.08
CA GLY A 245 -23.17 10.85 -0.93
C GLY A 245 -22.21 11.82 -0.23
N ALA A 246 -22.24 13.09 -0.61
CA ALA A 246 -21.37 14.14 -0.05
C ALA A 246 -21.57 14.34 1.46
N ALA A 247 -22.77 14.08 1.99
CA ALA A 247 -23.04 14.17 3.43
C ALA A 247 -22.25 13.13 4.24
N ARG A 248 -22.11 11.90 3.71
CA ARG A 248 -21.24 10.87 4.29
C ARG A 248 -19.79 11.31 4.28
N PHE A 249 -19.30 11.84 3.15
CA PHE A 249 -17.93 12.32 3.05
C PHE A 249 -17.62 13.39 4.11
N VAL A 250 -18.47 14.42 4.21
CA VAL A 250 -18.30 15.48 5.22
C VAL A 250 -18.38 14.92 6.64
N ALA A 251 -19.36 14.05 6.92
CA ALA A 251 -19.50 13.44 8.23
C ALA A 251 -18.32 12.54 8.60
N ASP A 252 -17.76 11.80 7.65
CA ASP A 252 -16.59 10.94 7.85
C ASP A 252 -15.34 11.78 8.12
N LYS A 253 -15.20 12.95 7.51
CA LYS A 253 -14.14 13.92 7.85
C LYS A 253 -14.34 14.55 9.23
N LEU A 254 -15.57 14.94 9.56
CA LEU A 254 -15.89 15.46 10.91
C LEU A 254 -15.65 14.39 11.99
N ARG A 255 -15.94 13.11 11.70
CA ARG A 255 -15.62 11.97 12.59
C ARG A 255 -14.12 11.74 12.72
N ALA A 256 -13.37 11.73 11.61
CA ALA A 256 -11.92 11.59 11.63
C ALA A 256 -11.23 12.70 12.46
N LEU A 257 -11.78 13.91 12.39
CA LEU A 257 -11.38 15.08 13.18
C LEU A 257 -11.86 15.04 14.65
N GLY A 258 -12.70 14.08 15.04
CA GLY A 258 -13.31 14.01 16.37
C GLY A 258 -14.37 15.09 16.65
N VAL A 259 -14.85 15.78 15.62
CA VAL A 259 -15.88 16.83 15.72
C VAL A 259 -17.29 16.23 15.76
N LYS A 260 -17.48 15.07 15.14
CA LYS A 260 -18.75 14.32 15.14
C LYS A 260 -18.55 12.96 15.80
N SER A 261 -19.52 12.54 16.61
CA SER A 261 -19.51 11.22 17.27
C SER A 261 -19.52 10.08 16.25
N GLU A 262 -18.92 8.96 16.65
CA GLU A 262 -18.75 7.82 15.77
C GLU A 262 -19.79 6.75 16.06
N PRO A 263 -20.43 6.19 15.02
CA PRO A 263 -21.39 5.10 15.20
C PRO A 263 -20.74 3.82 15.76
N LEU A 264 -19.43 3.69 15.55
CA LEU A 264 -18.60 2.59 16.03
C LEU A 264 -17.28 3.19 16.53
N GLU A 265 -17.08 3.15 17.83
CA GLU A 265 -15.85 3.59 18.49
C GLU A 265 -14.97 2.37 18.79
N PRO A 266 -13.71 2.34 18.31
CA PRO A 266 -12.75 1.34 18.72
C PRO A 266 -12.63 1.38 20.25
N PRO A 267 -12.74 0.23 20.93
CA PRO A 267 -12.51 0.19 22.36
C PRO A 267 -11.05 0.60 22.66
N PRO A 268 -10.79 1.23 23.81
CA PRO A 268 -9.43 1.52 24.26
C PRO A 268 -8.61 0.23 24.36
N ILE A 269 -7.42 0.21 23.74
CA ILE A 269 -6.53 -0.98 23.76
C ILE A 269 -5.90 -1.21 25.15
N ASP A 270 -5.88 -0.20 26.01
CA ASP A 270 -5.37 -0.28 27.38
C ASP A 270 -6.34 -0.96 28.35
N ASP A 271 -7.61 -1.13 27.97
CA ASP A 271 -8.59 -1.90 28.72
C ASP A 271 -8.97 -3.18 27.94
N PRO A 272 -8.41 -4.35 28.30
CA PRO A 272 -8.72 -5.57 27.60
C PRO A 272 -10.16 -6.04 27.85
N ASP A 273 -10.83 -5.64 28.93
CA ASP A 273 -12.15 -6.14 29.34
C ASP A 273 -13.29 -5.59 28.49
N VAL A 274 -13.09 -4.47 27.79
CA VAL A 274 -14.08 -3.90 26.87
C VAL A 274 -14.09 -4.57 25.49
N LEU A 275 -13.07 -5.36 25.15
CA LEU A 275 -13.03 -6.12 23.89
C LEU A 275 -14.01 -7.30 23.95
N GLN A 276 -14.92 -7.38 22.98
CA GLN A 276 -15.84 -8.51 22.87
C GLN A 276 -15.10 -9.74 22.30
N VAL A 277 -15.62 -10.94 22.59
CA VAL A 277 -15.04 -12.18 22.03
C VAL A 277 -15.06 -12.11 20.50
N GLY A 278 -13.90 -12.38 19.88
CA GLY A 278 -13.71 -12.28 18.44
C GLY A 278 -13.35 -10.89 17.93
N ASP A 279 -13.36 -9.85 18.77
CA ASP A 279 -12.84 -8.53 18.40
C ASP A 279 -11.34 -8.58 18.18
N GLU A 280 -10.89 -7.79 17.21
CA GLU A 280 -9.49 -7.59 16.86
C GLU A 280 -9.23 -6.09 16.68
N LEU A 281 -8.29 -5.55 17.45
CA LEU A 281 -7.89 -4.16 17.42
C LEU A 281 -6.40 -4.09 17.08
N ILE A 282 -6.09 -3.47 15.95
CA ILE A 282 -4.73 -3.30 15.44
C ILE A 282 -4.40 -1.81 15.47
N VAL A 283 -3.36 -1.44 16.19
CA VAL A 283 -2.81 -0.10 16.26
C VAL A 283 -1.44 -0.11 15.60
N ARG A 284 -1.32 0.59 14.48
CA ARG A 284 -0.08 0.78 13.74
C ARG A 284 0.45 2.17 13.99
N THR A 285 1.61 2.27 14.60
CA THR A 285 2.35 3.52 14.73
C THR A 285 3.53 3.49 13.77
N SER A 286 3.48 4.36 12.77
CA SER A 286 4.56 4.61 11.83
C SER A 286 5.33 5.86 12.23
N GLY A 287 6.64 5.81 12.06
CA GLY A 287 7.53 6.94 12.28
C GLY A 287 8.66 6.92 11.26
N SER A 288 9.03 8.07 10.72
CA SER A 288 10.27 8.18 9.94
C SER A 288 11.05 9.41 10.34
N VAL A 289 12.37 9.30 10.33
CA VAL A 289 13.30 10.42 10.45
C VAL A 289 14.33 10.28 9.34
N THR A 290 14.35 11.26 8.43
CA THR A 290 15.37 11.35 7.38
C THR A 290 16.29 12.51 7.71
N GLY A 291 17.60 12.25 7.65
CA GLY A 291 18.64 13.26 7.74
C GLY A 291 19.63 13.09 6.60
N GLY A 292 19.83 14.13 5.79
CA GLY A 292 20.76 14.10 4.67
C GLY A 292 21.67 15.31 4.60
N LEU A 293 22.88 15.08 4.08
CA LEU A 293 23.85 16.12 3.76
C LEU A 293 24.20 16.00 2.28
N GLY A 294 23.97 17.09 1.53
CA GLY A 294 24.31 17.19 0.12
C GLY A 294 25.29 18.33 -0.12
N VAL A 295 26.29 18.09 -0.96
CA VAL A 295 27.21 19.12 -1.47
C VAL A 295 27.24 19.01 -2.99
N GLY A 296 26.93 20.10 -3.70
CA GLY A 296 26.93 20.07 -5.16
C GLY A 296 27.17 21.42 -5.81
N ALA A 297 27.75 21.39 -7.00
CA ALA A 297 27.81 22.49 -7.96
C ALA A 297 26.73 22.28 -9.05
N LEU A 298 26.25 23.34 -9.72
CA LEU A 298 25.47 23.25 -10.95
C LEU A 298 26.25 22.35 -11.91
N GLY A 299 25.82 21.10 -12.05
CA GLY A 299 26.45 20.10 -12.89
C GLY A 299 27.24 18.98 -12.20
N ALA A 300 27.34 18.90 -10.86
CA ALA A 300 27.86 17.72 -10.12
C ALA A 300 27.49 17.79 -8.63
N GLY A 301 26.81 16.76 -8.10
CA GLY A 301 26.43 16.71 -6.68
C GLY A 301 26.69 15.33 -6.07
N VAL A 302 27.25 15.31 -4.87
CA VAL A 302 27.35 14.09 -4.06
C VAL A 302 26.49 14.31 -2.81
N GLY A 303 25.55 13.41 -2.60
CA GLY A 303 24.65 13.45 -1.45
C GLY A 303 24.66 12.12 -0.71
N ALA A 304 24.53 12.17 0.61
CA ALA A 304 24.19 11.00 1.41
C ALA A 304 22.99 11.35 2.29
N HIS A 305 21.98 10.49 2.30
CA HIS A 305 20.84 10.64 3.20
C HIS A 305 20.57 9.35 3.97
N VAL A 306 20.53 9.48 5.29
CA VAL A 306 20.15 8.39 6.17
C VAL A 306 18.66 8.52 6.45
N THR A 307 17.90 7.46 6.17
CA THR A 307 16.47 7.41 6.48
C THR A 307 16.20 6.31 7.51
N VAL A 308 15.91 6.70 8.75
CA VAL A 308 15.44 5.77 9.76
C VAL A 308 13.91 5.77 9.72
N ARG A 309 13.34 4.75 9.09
CA ARG A 309 11.91 4.45 9.20
C ARG A 309 11.71 3.39 10.28
N GLY A 310 10.62 3.49 11.03
CA GLY A 310 10.21 2.58 12.08
C GLY A 310 8.69 2.46 12.07
N ASP A 311 8.18 1.33 11.62
CA ASP A 311 6.75 1.02 11.68
C ASP A 311 6.52 -0.07 12.73
N LEU A 312 5.60 0.15 13.66
CA LEU A 312 5.24 -0.76 14.74
C LEU A 312 3.74 -1.07 14.68
N GLU A 313 3.39 -2.33 14.62
CA GLU A 313 2.03 -2.83 14.74
C GLU A 313 1.84 -3.48 16.11
N LEU A 314 0.79 -3.08 16.83
CA LEU A 314 0.32 -3.68 18.06
C LEU A 314 -1.09 -4.21 17.80
N ALA A 315 -1.29 -5.53 17.85
CA ALA A 315 -2.59 -6.15 17.61
C ALA A 315 -3.07 -6.88 18.87
N ALA A 316 -4.24 -6.49 19.36
CA ALA A 316 -4.95 -7.15 20.45
C ALA A 316 -6.15 -7.93 19.88
N ARG A 317 -6.28 -9.20 20.23
CA ARG A 317 -7.40 -10.05 19.84
C ARG A 317 -8.00 -10.75 21.05
N ARG A 318 -9.30 -10.62 21.26
CA ARG A 318 -10.01 -11.37 22.31
C ARG A 318 -10.31 -12.78 21.80
N ILE A 319 -9.66 -13.78 22.39
CA ILE A 319 -9.83 -15.19 22.01
C ILE A 319 -11.13 -15.74 22.61
N ASP A 320 -11.33 -15.49 23.90
CA ASP A 320 -12.51 -15.91 24.65
C ASP A 320 -12.78 -14.94 25.82
N ALA A 321 -13.71 -15.29 26.71
CA ALA A 321 -14.11 -14.45 27.84
C ALA A 321 -12.97 -14.13 28.84
N HIS A 322 -11.85 -14.83 28.80
CA HIS A 322 -10.74 -14.67 29.73
C HIS A 322 -9.38 -14.51 29.06
N HIS A 323 -9.23 -14.82 27.78
CA HIS A 323 -7.95 -14.77 27.10
C HIS A 323 -7.88 -13.68 26.04
N VAL A 324 -6.84 -12.86 26.10
CA VAL A 324 -6.48 -11.88 25.07
C VAL A 324 -5.11 -12.22 24.52
N GLN A 325 -5.00 -12.29 23.20
CA GLN A 325 -3.74 -12.35 22.50
C GLN A 325 -3.26 -10.93 22.18
N LEU A 326 -2.03 -10.59 22.56
CA LEU A 326 -1.38 -9.35 22.14
C LEU A 326 -0.16 -9.72 21.30
N SER A 327 -0.04 -9.13 20.11
CA SER A 327 1.16 -9.25 19.29
C SER A 327 1.74 -7.88 18.96
N ILE A 328 3.06 -7.81 19.00
CA ILE A 328 3.85 -6.65 18.56
C ILE A 328 4.64 -7.08 17.34
N GLU A 329 4.53 -6.34 16.24
CA GLU A 329 5.20 -6.61 14.98
C GLU A 329 5.83 -5.32 14.43
N PRO A 330 7.17 -5.20 14.42
CA PRO A 330 7.81 -4.14 13.67
C PRO A 330 7.71 -4.44 12.17
N VAL A 331 7.12 -3.52 11.41
CA VAL A 331 6.81 -3.68 9.98
C VAL A 331 7.97 -3.19 9.10
N SER A 332 8.75 -2.20 9.53
CA SER A 332 9.98 -1.76 8.84
C SER A 332 10.95 -1.07 9.80
N VAL A 333 12.25 -1.31 9.66
CA VAL A 333 13.29 -0.61 10.43
C VAL A 333 14.49 -0.32 9.53
N ARG A 334 14.94 0.95 9.46
CA ARG A 334 16.24 1.47 8.94
C ARG A 334 16.58 1.26 7.45
N GLY A 335 16.96 2.35 6.77
CA GLY A 335 17.65 2.33 5.46
C GLY A 335 18.71 3.43 5.36
N VAL A 336 19.87 3.11 4.79
CA VAL A 336 20.88 4.12 4.42
C VAL A 336 20.89 4.22 2.91
N ASP A 337 20.65 5.41 2.40
CA ASP A 337 20.56 5.64 0.96
C ASP A 337 21.62 6.67 0.55
N ALA A 338 22.42 6.32 -0.46
CA ALA A 338 23.58 7.10 -0.89
C ALA A 338 23.51 7.32 -2.40
N GLU A 339 23.17 8.54 -2.79
CA GLU A 339 23.01 8.92 -4.19
C GLU A 339 24.26 9.63 -4.72
N ILE A 340 24.85 9.10 -5.80
CA ILE A 340 26.04 9.70 -6.44
C ILE A 340 25.69 10.10 -7.88
N GLY A 341 25.17 11.32 -8.05
CA GLY A 341 24.78 11.84 -9.36
C GLY A 341 25.89 12.64 -10.06
N LEU A 342 26.27 12.25 -11.28
CA LEU A 342 27.05 13.07 -12.21
C LEU A 342 26.13 13.58 -13.34
N PRO A 343 25.67 14.85 -13.29
CA PRO A 343 24.90 15.45 -14.37
C PRO A 343 25.64 15.40 -15.71
N GLY A 344 24.93 14.93 -16.73
CA GLY A 344 25.33 15.04 -18.13
C GLY A 344 25.12 13.76 -18.91
N LEU A 345 25.43 12.59 -18.34
CA LEU A 345 25.39 11.31 -19.05
C LEU A 345 25.21 10.08 -18.13
N LEU A 346 25.56 10.11 -16.85
CA LEU A 346 25.60 8.90 -16.00
C LEU A 346 25.09 9.18 -14.58
N GLU A 347 23.93 8.62 -14.26
CA GLU A 347 23.49 8.45 -12.86
C GLU A 347 24.04 7.12 -12.35
N ALA A 348 24.61 7.10 -11.14
CA ALA A 348 25.07 5.89 -10.48
C ALA A 348 24.52 5.88 -9.06
N ASP A 349 23.65 4.92 -8.78
CA ASP A 349 22.92 4.84 -7.52
C ASP A 349 23.37 3.60 -6.75
N ALA A 350 23.64 3.79 -5.45
CA ALA A 350 24.00 2.71 -4.54
C ALA A 350 23.12 2.79 -3.28
N GLU A 351 22.25 1.81 -3.10
CA GLU A 351 21.34 1.74 -1.96
C GLU A 351 21.75 0.58 -1.05
N ALA A 352 21.79 0.78 0.27
CA ALA A 352 22.01 -0.27 1.25
C ALA A 352 20.97 -0.18 2.38
N LEU A 353 20.00 -1.07 2.34
CA LEU A 353 18.94 -1.16 3.34
C LEU A 353 19.15 -2.40 4.20
N GLU A 354 19.04 -2.22 5.51
CA GLU A 354 19.13 -3.29 6.52
C GLU A 354 17.97 -3.13 7.49
N ALA A 355 17.12 -4.15 7.54
CA ALA A 355 15.94 -4.20 8.38
C ALA A 355 16.04 -5.30 9.41
N LEU A 356 15.85 -4.93 10.68
CA LEU A 356 15.71 -5.87 11.80
C LEU A 356 14.28 -5.76 12.34
N GLY A 357 13.55 -6.87 12.27
CA GLY A 357 12.23 -7.02 12.85
C GLY A 357 12.25 -8.07 13.96
N LEU A 358 11.61 -7.77 15.08
CA LEU A 358 11.34 -8.72 16.17
C LEU A 358 9.85 -8.69 16.50
N ARG A 359 9.10 -9.62 15.93
CA ARG A 359 7.69 -9.85 16.24
C ARG A 359 7.55 -10.77 17.45
N GLN A 360 6.64 -10.44 18.35
CA GLN A 360 6.38 -11.23 19.56
C GLN A 360 4.88 -11.33 19.78
N SER A 361 4.40 -12.49 20.23
CA SER A 361 2.99 -12.71 20.56
C SER A 361 2.83 -13.44 21.88
N PHE A 362 1.87 -12.97 22.68
CA PHE A 362 1.55 -13.48 24.00
C PHE A 362 0.04 -13.66 24.16
N VAL A 363 -0.36 -14.60 24.99
CA VAL A 363 -1.73 -14.80 25.47
C VAL A 363 -1.78 -14.48 26.95
N PHE A 364 -2.73 -13.64 27.35
CA PHE A 364 -2.95 -13.21 28.72
C PHE A 364 -4.27 -13.77 29.25
N ASP A 365 -4.21 -14.55 30.34
CA ASP A 365 -5.36 -14.99 31.11
C ASP A 365 -5.79 -13.88 32.08
N LEU A 366 -6.80 -13.11 31.68
CA LEU A 366 -7.35 -11.98 32.41
C LEU A 366 -8.01 -12.36 33.74
N ARG A 367 -8.13 -13.64 34.11
CA ARG A 367 -8.52 -14.03 35.47
C ARG A 367 -7.38 -13.80 36.46
N GLN A 368 -6.14 -13.71 35.98
CA GLN A 368 -4.96 -13.55 36.82
C GLN A 368 -4.55 -12.07 36.88
N PRO A 369 -4.46 -11.46 38.09
CA PRO A 369 -4.03 -10.08 38.24
C PRO A 369 -2.64 -9.80 37.64
N ALA A 370 -1.73 -10.77 37.75
CA ALA A 370 -0.38 -10.66 37.19
C ALA A 370 -0.39 -10.56 35.65
N ALA A 371 -1.29 -11.28 34.98
CA ALA A 371 -1.46 -11.19 33.53
C ALA A 371 -2.08 -9.86 33.11
N ARG A 372 -3.06 -9.33 33.87
CA ARG A 372 -3.61 -7.98 33.62
C ARG A 372 -2.54 -6.89 33.74
N GLU A 373 -1.71 -6.95 34.78
CA GLU A 373 -0.60 -6.01 34.96
C GLU A 373 0.45 -6.16 33.85
N ALA A 374 0.74 -7.39 33.42
CA ALA A 374 1.64 -7.65 32.31
C ALA A 374 1.10 -7.12 30.97
N TYR A 375 -0.21 -7.25 30.73
CA TYR A 375 -0.88 -6.66 29.58
C TYR A 375 -0.75 -5.14 29.57
N ALA A 376 -1.11 -4.47 30.67
CA ALA A 376 -0.99 -3.02 30.80
C ALA A 376 0.44 -2.53 30.55
N ARG A 377 1.45 -3.21 31.13
CA ARG A 377 2.86 -2.91 30.88
C ARG A 377 3.27 -3.08 29.42
N MET A 378 2.73 -4.09 28.72
CA MET A 378 3.02 -4.30 27.31
C MET A 378 2.45 -3.20 26.41
N ILE A 379 1.26 -2.67 26.74
CA ILE A 379 0.69 -1.49 26.09
C ILE A 379 1.57 -0.25 26.30
N GLU A 380 2.21 -0.13 27.47
CA GLU A 380 3.23 0.90 27.75
C GLU A 380 4.59 0.65 27.05
N GLY A 381 4.70 -0.38 26.23
CA GLY A 381 5.94 -0.75 25.51
C GLY A 381 6.94 -1.56 26.35
N ARG A 382 6.52 -2.12 27.50
CA ARG A 382 7.35 -3.01 28.34
C ARG A 382 6.90 -4.46 28.18
N LEU A 383 7.72 -5.25 27.49
CA LEU A 383 7.44 -6.67 27.27
C LEU A 383 7.35 -7.45 28.60
N PRO A 384 6.44 -8.43 28.70
CA PRO A 384 6.38 -9.32 29.85
C PRO A 384 7.55 -10.31 29.83
N GLY A 385 8.24 -10.45 30.95
CA GLY A 385 9.41 -11.32 31.09
C GLY A 385 10.74 -10.61 30.84
N ALA A 386 11.83 -11.38 30.95
CA ALA A 386 13.20 -10.91 30.84
C ALA A 386 13.87 -11.32 29.51
N PHE A 387 13.08 -11.54 28.45
CA PHE A 387 13.63 -11.72 27.09
C PHE A 387 14.47 -10.52 26.62
N VAL A 388 14.32 -9.38 27.31
CA VAL A 388 15.25 -8.27 27.28
C VAL A 388 16.34 -8.52 28.33
N GLY A 389 17.44 -9.14 27.92
CA GLY A 389 18.67 -9.30 28.70
C GLY A 389 19.40 -7.97 28.95
N ALA A 390 18.67 -6.90 29.27
CA ALA A 390 19.22 -5.63 29.68
C ALA A 390 19.89 -5.79 31.05
N ARG A 391 21.19 -6.04 31.03
CA ARG A 391 22.05 -5.11 31.76
C ARG A 391 21.65 -3.71 31.29
N ARG A 392 20.94 -2.97 32.16
CA ARG A 392 20.53 -1.57 31.95
C ARG A 392 21.67 -0.79 31.27
N GLY A 393 21.52 -0.46 29.99
CA GLY A 393 22.37 0.54 29.32
C GLY A 393 23.00 0.16 27.97
N GLU A 394 22.94 -1.08 27.50
CA GLU A 394 23.43 -1.44 26.16
C GLU A 394 22.26 -1.74 25.21
N PRO A 395 22.18 -1.09 24.03
CA PRO A 395 21.25 -1.54 22.99
C PRO A 395 21.63 -2.97 22.56
N ASP A 396 20.63 -3.86 22.51
CA ASP A 396 20.71 -5.32 22.32
C ASP A 396 21.54 -5.78 21.12
N ALA A 397 22.87 -5.76 21.22
CA ALA A 397 23.77 -6.45 20.29
C ALA A 397 23.69 -7.98 20.45
N ALA A 398 23.20 -8.48 21.60
CA ALA A 398 23.14 -9.91 21.91
C ALA A 398 21.98 -10.64 21.22
N ALA A 399 20.76 -10.07 21.18
CA ALA A 399 19.62 -10.68 20.48
C ALA A 399 19.64 -10.42 18.96
N ALA A 400 20.21 -9.29 18.53
CA ALA A 400 20.38 -8.91 17.13
C ALA A 400 21.51 -9.69 16.40
N GLY A 401 22.22 -10.58 17.09
CA GLY A 401 23.22 -11.47 16.49
C GLY A 401 23.09 -12.94 16.93
N ALA A 402 22.06 -13.27 17.73
CA ALA A 402 21.90 -14.60 18.28
C ALA A 402 21.58 -15.64 17.19
N GLY A 403 22.15 -16.83 17.21
CA GLY A 403 21.72 -17.89 16.29
C GLY A 403 20.28 -18.34 16.58
N ALA A 404 19.63 -19.07 15.65
CA ALA A 404 18.28 -19.61 15.86
C ALA A 404 18.14 -20.46 17.15
N SER A 405 19.21 -21.16 17.55
CA SER A 405 19.26 -21.96 18.78
C SER A 405 19.38 -21.10 20.04
N GLU A 406 20.10 -19.99 19.98
CA GLU A 406 20.25 -19.05 21.10
C GLU A 406 18.95 -18.31 21.35
N LEU A 407 18.25 -17.88 20.29
CA LEU A 407 16.92 -17.28 20.40
C LEU A 407 15.92 -18.26 21.05
N ALA A 408 15.92 -19.53 20.61
CA ALA A 408 15.04 -20.54 21.16
C ALA A 408 15.35 -20.89 22.63
N GLY A 409 16.64 -20.93 23.00
CA GLY A 409 17.07 -21.07 24.38
C GLY A 409 16.60 -19.92 25.25
N ALA A 410 16.80 -18.68 24.78
CA ALA A 410 16.32 -17.49 25.48
C ALA A 410 14.80 -17.48 25.69
N VAL A 411 14.02 -17.99 24.71
CA VAL A 411 12.55 -18.06 24.84
C VAL A 411 12.15 -19.12 25.86
N ARG A 412 12.86 -20.25 25.90
CA ARG A 412 12.57 -21.34 26.84
C ARG A 412 12.90 -20.96 28.28
N ASP A 413 14.04 -20.30 28.48
CA ASP A 413 14.55 -19.95 29.81
C ASP A 413 13.86 -18.70 30.37
N GLU A 414 12.98 -18.06 29.60
CA GLU A 414 12.24 -16.90 30.03
C GLU A 414 11.21 -17.24 31.12
N VAL A 415 11.27 -16.48 32.21
CA VAL A 415 10.26 -16.53 33.26
C VAL A 415 9.17 -15.50 32.98
N LEU A 416 8.00 -15.97 32.56
CA LEU A 416 6.81 -15.13 32.35
C LEU A 416 5.96 -15.01 33.62
N PRO A 417 5.22 -13.89 33.80
CA PRO A 417 4.26 -13.77 34.89
C PRO A 417 3.17 -14.87 34.83
N PRO A 418 2.60 -15.29 35.98
CA PRO A 418 1.48 -16.22 35.99
C PRO A 418 0.32 -15.75 35.10
N GLY A 419 -0.20 -16.66 34.28
CA GLY A 419 -1.29 -16.37 33.33
C GLY A 419 -0.84 -15.72 32.04
N VAL A 420 0.46 -15.59 31.79
CA VAL A 420 1.02 -15.12 30.51
C VAL A 420 1.72 -16.28 29.81
N GLU A 421 1.29 -16.57 28.58
CA GLU A 421 1.93 -17.55 27.71
C GLU A 421 2.49 -16.85 26.48
N ARG A 422 3.73 -17.17 26.08
CA ARG A 422 4.30 -16.70 24.82
C ARG A 422 3.99 -17.71 23.73
N VAL A 423 3.33 -17.24 22.67
CA VAL A 423 2.92 -18.07 21.53
C VAL A 423 4.04 -18.18 20.51
N ALA A 424 4.71 -17.06 20.21
CA ALA A 424 5.77 -17.03 19.21
C ALA A 424 6.68 -15.81 19.39
N VAL A 425 7.95 -15.99 19.04
CA VAL A 425 8.91 -14.94 18.70
C VAL A 425 9.34 -15.16 17.27
N GLN A 426 9.24 -14.12 16.45
CA GLN A 426 9.77 -14.11 15.10
C GLN A 426 10.81 -13.01 14.99
N ARG A 427 12.05 -13.37 14.70
CA ARG A 427 13.07 -12.42 14.29
C ARG A 427 13.21 -12.48 12.77
N THR A 428 13.31 -11.32 12.13
CA THR A 428 13.62 -11.18 10.72
C THR A 428 14.76 -10.18 10.56
N GLU A 429 15.84 -10.60 9.91
CA GLU A 429 16.95 -9.74 9.50
C GLU A 429 16.97 -9.71 7.98
N ALA A 430 16.52 -8.63 7.37
CA ALA A 430 16.51 -8.46 5.93
C ALA A 430 17.56 -7.43 5.50
N TRP A 431 18.16 -7.65 4.35
CA TRP A 431 19.05 -6.68 3.73
C TRP A 431 18.76 -6.59 2.24
N ARG A 432 19.00 -5.40 1.70
CA ARG A 432 18.82 -5.08 0.29
C ARG A 432 19.97 -4.18 -0.14
N ARG A 433 20.66 -4.55 -1.21
CA ARG A 433 21.74 -3.77 -1.81
C ARG A 433 21.43 -3.52 -3.27
N ARG A 434 21.25 -2.27 -3.66
CA ARG A 434 21.09 -1.87 -5.05
C ARG A 434 22.40 -1.30 -5.54
N VAL A 435 22.84 -1.74 -6.70
CA VAL A 435 23.89 -1.09 -7.47
C VAL A 435 23.39 -0.96 -8.89
N GLY A 436 23.27 0.26 -9.37
CA GLY A 436 22.80 0.50 -10.71
C GLY A 436 23.26 1.83 -11.26
N GLY A 437 23.04 2.00 -12.55
CA GLY A 437 23.30 3.26 -13.21
C GLY A 437 22.49 3.42 -14.47
N GLY A 438 22.26 4.66 -14.85
CA GLY A 438 21.43 5.02 -15.99
C GLY A 438 22.01 6.16 -16.81
N LEU A 439 21.75 6.11 -18.12
CA LEU A 439 22.01 7.22 -19.02
C LEU A 439 20.78 8.12 -19.07
N ARG A 440 20.91 9.34 -18.56
CA ARG A 440 19.86 10.37 -18.61
C ARG A 440 20.22 11.44 -19.63
N TRP A 441 19.50 11.49 -20.74
CA TRP A 441 19.76 12.45 -21.83
C TRP A 441 18.98 13.76 -21.60
N GLY A 442 19.58 14.66 -20.83
CA GLY A 442 18.93 15.85 -20.27
C GLY A 442 18.43 16.98 -21.20
N PRO A 443 18.88 17.20 -22.45
CA PRO A 443 18.39 18.37 -23.20
C PRO A 443 17.00 18.18 -23.85
N ILE A 444 16.47 16.95 -23.95
CA ILE A 444 15.22 16.68 -24.67
C ILE A 444 14.01 16.53 -23.73
N ASP A 445 14.24 16.20 -22.46
CA ASP A 445 13.18 15.97 -21.44
C ASP A 445 12.22 17.14 -21.22
N ARG A 446 12.63 18.38 -21.52
CA ARG A 446 11.75 19.57 -21.36
C ARG A 446 10.75 19.76 -22.50
N LEU A 447 10.93 19.11 -23.65
CA LEU A 447 10.06 19.29 -24.81
C LEU A 447 9.42 17.96 -25.26
N TRP A 448 10.08 16.81 -25.04
CA TRP A 448 9.61 15.48 -25.43
C TRP A 448 10.13 14.50 -24.37
N GLY A 449 9.29 14.05 -23.43
CA GLY A 449 9.73 13.25 -22.28
C GLY A 449 10.32 11.89 -22.67
N PHE A 450 11.64 11.82 -22.88
CA PHE A 450 12.37 10.59 -23.13
C PHE A 450 12.99 10.10 -21.81
N ALA A 451 12.30 9.18 -21.15
CA ALA A 451 12.77 8.55 -19.91
C ALA A 451 14.15 7.87 -20.09
N ALA A 452 14.92 7.85 -19.00
CA ALA A 452 16.28 7.28 -18.91
C ALA A 452 16.34 5.78 -19.25
N LEU A 453 17.48 5.33 -19.77
CA LEU A 453 17.84 3.91 -19.84
C LEU A 453 18.63 3.59 -18.57
N GLY A 454 17.99 2.93 -17.61
CA GLY A 454 18.59 2.47 -16.36
C GLY A 454 18.71 0.95 -16.30
N ALA A 455 19.82 0.45 -15.76
CA ALA A 455 19.94 -0.94 -15.35
C ALA A 455 20.39 -1.00 -13.89
N ASP A 456 19.60 -1.68 -13.07
CA ASP A 456 19.86 -1.89 -11.66
C ASP A 456 20.06 -3.37 -11.38
N ARG A 457 21.04 -3.69 -10.54
CA ARG A 457 21.18 -5.00 -9.94
C ARG A 457 20.95 -4.87 -8.44
N LEU A 458 19.93 -5.56 -7.98
CA LEU A 458 19.52 -5.65 -6.60
C LEU A 458 19.94 -7.01 -6.04
N ARG A 459 20.60 -7.02 -4.90
CA ARG A 459 20.78 -8.21 -4.08
C ARG A 459 19.92 -8.08 -2.84
N THR A 460 19.23 -9.14 -2.50
CA THR A 460 18.38 -9.21 -1.32
C THR A 460 18.75 -10.42 -0.50
N GLY A 461 18.47 -10.35 0.80
CA GLY A 461 18.46 -11.52 1.64
C GLY A 461 17.63 -11.28 2.88
N SER A 462 17.17 -12.37 3.48
CA SER A 462 16.56 -12.33 4.79
C SER A 462 16.88 -13.58 5.60
N ASP A 463 17.08 -13.42 6.90
CA ASP A 463 17.11 -14.50 7.88
C ASP A 463 15.89 -14.34 8.78
N THR A 464 14.96 -15.29 8.71
CA THR A 464 13.76 -15.31 9.56
C THR A 464 13.79 -16.51 10.48
N VAL A 465 13.75 -16.28 11.78
CA VAL A 465 13.65 -17.32 12.83
C VAL A 465 12.34 -17.14 13.57
N VAL A 466 11.48 -18.16 13.58
CA VAL A 466 10.25 -18.23 14.36
C VAL A 466 10.38 -19.32 15.42
N THR A 467 10.16 -19.02 16.69
CA THR A 467 10.24 -19.99 17.78
C THR A 467 9.21 -19.77 18.88
N ASP A 468 8.75 -20.87 19.48
CA ASP A 468 7.94 -20.91 20.71
C ASP A 468 8.76 -21.41 21.92
N GLY A 469 10.09 -21.55 21.78
CA GLY A 469 11.00 -22.11 22.78
C GLY A 469 11.15 -23.63 22.75
N ARG A 470 10.23 -24.37 22.11
CA ARG A 470 10.29 -25.83 21.92
C ARG A 470 10.56 -26.21 20.48
N ARG A 471 10.11 -25.39 19.54
CA ARG A 471 10.26 -25.57 18.11
C ARG A 471 10.80 -24.27 17.53
N THR A 472 11.65 -24.43 16.53
CA THR A 472 12.17 -23.32 15.75
C THR A 472 11.97 -23.61 14.28
N LEU A 473 11.50 -22.62 13.55
CA LEU A 473 11.47 -22.58 12.11
C LEU A 473 12.43 -21.48 11.67
N GLU A 474 13.39 -21.82 10.84
CA GLU A 474 14.36 -20.88 10.30
C GLU A 474 14.24 -20.86 8.78
N VAL A 475 14.22 -19.67 8.20
CA VAL A 475 14.12 -19.42 6.77
C VAL A 475 15.24 -18.45 6.39
N LEU A 476 16.20 -18.96 5.63
CA LEU A 476 17.32 -18.19 5.11
C LEU A 476 17.12 -17.97 3.62
N ASP A 477 16.72 -16.76 3.25
CA ASP A 477 16.44 -16.34 1.88
C ASP A 477 17.57 -15.46 1.33
N ARG A 478 17.92 -15.67 0.07
CA ARG A 478 18.86 -14.82 -0.68
C ARG A 478 18.39 -14.74 -2.12
N GLY A 479 18.47 -13.55 -2.68
CA GLY A 479 18.05 -13.31 -4.04
C GLY A 479 18.84 -12.23 -4.75
N ILE A 480 18.63 -12.21 -6.05
CA ILE A 480 19.15 -11.21 -6.95
C ILE A 480 18.08 -10.83 -7.95
N GLU A 481 17.92 -9.55 -8.19
CA GLU A 481 16.94 -9.01 -9.11
C GLU A 481 17.65 -8.02 -10.02
N SER A 482 17.45 -8.17 -11.32
CA SER A 482 17.92 -7.21 -12.31
C SER A 482 16.71 -6.43 -12.79
N ARG A 483 16.74 -5.11 -12.69
CA ARG A 483 15.70 -4.22 -13.24
C ARG A 483 16.27 -3.44 -14.39
N ARG A 484 15.47 -3.31 -15.44
CA ARG A 484 15.83 -2.58 -16.64
C ARG A 484 14.66 -1.69 -17.03
N GLN A 485 14.95 -0.40 -17.20
CA GLN A 485 14.01 0.51 -17.81
C GLN A 485 14.25 0.52 -19.31
N VAL A 486 13.25 0.08 -20.09
CA VAL A 486 13.34 0.02 -21.54
C VAL A 486 12.45 1.07 -22.18
N LEU A 487 13.04 1.83 -23.10
CA LEU A 487 12.39 2.89 -23.84
C LEU A 487 11.13 2.35 -24.52
N LEU A 488 9.97 2.91 -24.17
CA LEU A 488 8.65 2.60 -24.73
C LEU A 488 8.03 1.24 -24.32
N SER A 489 8.76 0.34 -23.66
CA SER A 489 8.25 -0.94 -23.08
C SER A 489 8.21 -0.98 -21.55
N GLY A 490 8.57 0.10 -20.84
CA GLY A 490 8.32 0.21 -19.40
C GLY A 490 9.47 -0.34 -18.54
N GLU A 491 9.14 -0.85 -17.35
CA GLU A 491 10.07 -1.50 -16.42
C GLU A 491 9.97 -3.02 -16.58
N GLU A 492 11.11 -3.64 -16.88
CA GLU A 492 11.35 -5.08 -16.91
C GLU A 492 12.13 -5.46 -15.65
N SER A 493 11.75 -6.55 -15.00
CA SER A 493 12.45 -7.11 -13.85
C SER A 493 12.62 -8.62 -13.98
N LEU A 494 13.82 -9.09 -13.66
CA LEU A 494 14.15 -10.51 -13.56
C LEU A 494 14.76 -10.77 -12.19
N GLY A 495 13.96 -11.36 -11.31
CA GLY A 495 14.34 -11.79 -9.97
C GLY A 495 14.63 -13.29 -9.92
N VAL A 496 15.63 -13.70 -9.15
CA VAL A 496 15.85 -15.09 -8.75
C VAL A 496 16.17 -15.13 -7.27
N ARG A 497 15.50 -16.00 -6.53
CA ARG A 497 15.70 -16.20 -5.10
C ARG A 497 15.79 -17.66 -4.73
N GLY A 498 16.53 -17.93 -3.67
CA GLY A 498 16.59 -19.21 -3.01
C GLY A 498 16.33 -19.04 -1.52
N ALA A 499 15.43 -19.86 -0.98
CA ALA A 499 15.09 -19.89 0.44
C ALA A 499 15.31 -21.27 1.03
N VAL A 500 16.20 -21.38 2.03
CA VAL A 500 16.43 -22.60 2.79
C VAL A 500 15.54 -22.56 4.02
N ARG A 501 14.66 -23.56 4.16
CA ARG A 501 13.78 -23.71 5.31
C ARG A 501 14.27 -24.87 6.18
N THR A 502 14.61 -24.60 7.43
CA THR A 502 14.98 -25.61 8.42
C THR A 502 14.03 -25.61 9.61
N ARG A 503 13.79 -26.79 10.20
CA ARG A 503 13.03 -26.94 11.43
C ARG A 503 13.90 -27.56 12.50
N THR A 504 13.89 -26.97 13.68
CA THR A 504 14.53 -27.51 14.87
C THR A 504 13.46 -27.90 15.88
N ALA A 505 13.46 -29.15 16.31
CA ALA A 505 12.68 -29.60 17.46
C ALA A 505 13.61 -29.68 18.66
N ILE A 506 13.19 -29.14 19.80
CA ILE A 506 13.99 -29.12 21.02
C ILE A 506 13.24 -29.91 22.09
N ALA A 507 13.90 -30.96 22.58
CA ALA A 507 13.35 -31.84 23.61
C ALA A 507 13.46 -31.21 25.00
N ASP A 508 12.77 -31.82 25.97
CA ASP A 508 12.73 -31.33 27.37
C ASP A 508 14.11 -31.37 28.05
N ASP A 509 15.01 -32.25 27.60
CA ASP A 509 16.40 -32.31 28.06
C ASP A 509 17.31 -31.23 27.44
N GLY A 510 16.73 -30.38 26.59
CA GLY A 510 17.42 -29.32 25.86
C GLY A 510 18.10 -29.77 24.57
N SER A 511 18.09 -31.06 24.23
CA SER A 511 18.66 -31.56 22.98
C SER A 511 17.85 -31.06 21.77
N ALA A 512 18.56 -30.58 20.75
CA ALA A 512 17.96 -29.99 19.57
C ALA A 512 18.24 -30.87 18.33
N THR A 513 17.18 -31.24 17.62
CA THR A 513 17.27 -31.93 16.32
C THR A 513 16.88 -30.97 15.21
N ARG A 514 17.86 -30.51 14.43
CA ARG A 514 17.66 -29.63 13.26
C ARG A 514 17.56 -30.49 12.00
N ARG A 515 16.58 -30.20 11.15
CA ARG A 515 16.37 -30.88 9.86
C ARG A 515 16.03 -29.88 8.75
N LEU A 516 16.47 -30.19 7.54
CA LEU A 516 16.00 -29.51 6.33
C LEU A 516 14.52 -29.84 6.09
N ASP A 517 13.70 -28.80 5.92
CA ASP A 517 12.32 -28.93 5.48
C ASP A 517 12.28 -28.85 3.94
N ALA A 518 12.88 -27.81 3.37
CA ALA A 518 12.96 -27.60 1.92
C ALA A 518 14.01 -26.55 1.54
N LEU A 519 14.49 -26.62 0.30
CA LEU A 519 15.08 -25.51 -0.44
C LEU A 519 14.08 -25.07 -1.53
N ALA A 520 13.54 -23.87 -1.42
CA ALA A 520 12.68 -23.28 -2.45
C ALA A 520 13.52 -22.40 -3.37
N LEU A 521 13.43 -22.61 -4.68
CA LEU A 521 14.04 -21.78 -5.71
C LEU A 521 12.94 -21.14 -6.52
N GLU A 522 13.05 -19.85 -6.77
CA GLU A 522 12.05 -19.11 -7.54
C GLU A 522 12.71 -18.11 -8.47
N ALA A 523 12.20 -18.03 -9.70
CA ALA A 523 12.50 -16.97 -10.64
C ALA A 523 11.21 -16.20 -10.96
N VAL A 524 11.31 -14.88 -11.03
CA VAL A 524 10.20 -13.97 -11.33
C VAL A 524 10.61 -13.11 -12.51
N PHE A 525 9.80 -13.17 -13.56
CA PHE A 525 9.88 -12.27 -14.71
C PHE A 525 8.68 -11.35 -14.60
N ALA A 526 8.89 -10.05 -14.40
CA ALA A 526 7.80 -9.09 -14.42
C ALA A 526 8.11 -7.98 -15.42
N ASP A 527 7.13 -7.62 -16.22
CA ASP A 527 7.24 -6.52 -17.16
C ASP A 527 5.92 -5.73 -17.19
N SER A 528 6.05 -4.42 -17.02
CA SER A 528 4.93 -3.48 -16.95
C SER A 528 4.30 -3.16 -18.31
N ARG A 529 4.98 -3.40 -19.45
CA ARG A 529 4.38 -3.17 -20.78
C ARG A 529 4.87 -4.17 -21.82
N VAL A 530 4.55 -5.43 -21.59
CA VAL A 530 4.89 -6.54 -22.49
C VAL A 530 4.22 -6.38 -23.85
N ARG A 531 4.99 -6.61 -24.92
CA ARG A 531 4.44 -6.95 -26.23
C ARG A 531 4.55 -8.45 -26.44
N GLY A 532 3.52 -9.06 -27.00
CA GLY A 532 3.39 -10.53 -27.08
C GLY A 532 4.51 -11.24 -27.83
N ARG A 533 5.21 -10.54 -28.72
CA ARG A 533 6.41 -11.08 -29.37
C ARG A 533 7.59 -11.16 -28.42
N GLU A 534 7.77 -10.19 -27.54
CA GLU A 534 8.80 -10.19 -26.49
C GLU A 534 8.52 -11.33 -25.50
N LEU A 535 7.26 -11.59 -25.16
CA LEU A 535 6.90 -12.71 -24.28
C LEU A 535 7.24 -14.08 -24.89
N ASN A 536 6.99 -14.27 -26.19
CA ASN A 536 7.35 -15.51 -26.90
C ASN A 536 8.88 -15.66 -27.03
N ASP A 537 9.54 -14.64 -27.60
CA ASP A 537 10.94 -14.69 -28.01
C ASP A 537 11.91 -14.54 -26.81
N GLU A 538 11.53 -13.78 -25.77
CA GLU A 538 12.44 -13.45 -24.66
C GLU A 538 12.12 -14.21 -23.37
N VAL A 539 10.85 -14.56 -23.11
CA VAL A 539 10.46 -15.24 -21.87
C VAL A 539 10.20 -16.72 -22.13
N ILE A 540 9.21 -17.09 -22.95
CA ILE A 540 8.84 -18.49 -23.19
C ILE A 540 10.01 -19.28 -23.78
N GLU A 541 10.70 -18.74 -24.78
CA GLU A 541 11.88 -19.40 -25.35
C GLU A 541 12.95 -19.64 -24.29
N GLN A 542 13.23 -18.65 -23.44
CA GLN A 542 14.21 -18.82 -22.35
C GLN A 542 13.76 -19.87 -21.33
N ILE A 543 12.48 -19.90 -20.97
CA ILE A 543 11.95 -20.89 -20.02
C ILE A 543 12.07 -22.29 -20.62
N ASN A 544 11.61 -22.48 -21.85
CA ASN A 544 11.70 -23.76 -22.56
C ASN A 544 13.14 -24.23 -22.71
N ARG A 545 14.05 -23.35 -23.15
CA ARG A 545 15.47 -23.65 -23.33
C ARG A 545 16.15 -24.02 -22.01
N ARG A 546 15.95 -23.21 -20.96
CA ARG A 546 16.66 -23.36 -19.68
C ARG A 546 16.09 -24.46 -18.80
N PHE A 547 14.78 -24.68 -18.81
CA PHE A 547 14.11 -25.61 -17.90
C PHE A 547 13.58 -26.87 -18.58
N GLY A 548 13.73 -26.99 -19.91
CA GLY A 548 13.23 -28.13 -20.66
C GLY A 548 11.71 -28.25 -20.66
N THR A 549 11.01 -27.12 -20.48
CA THR A 549 9.56 -27.06 -20.59
C THR A 549 9.12 -27.07 -22.06
N ALA A 550 7.85 -27.41 -22.30
CA ALA A 550 7.23 -27.41 -23.62
C ALA A 550 6.04 -26.44 -23.65
N ILE A 551 6.27 -25.19 -23.24
CA ILE A 551 5.25 -24.14 -23.25
C ILE A 551 5.09 -23.68 -24.70
N GLU A 552 3.88 -23.79 -25.23
CA GLU A 552 3.56 -23.31 -26.58
C GLU A 552 3.66 -21.77 -26.64
N PRO A 553 3.95 -21.17 -27.80
CA PRO A 553 3.88 -19.71 -27.96
C PRO A 553 2.42 -19.23 -27.96
N PHE A 554 2.20 -17.98 -27.59
CA PHE A 554 0.90 -17.32 -27.78
C PHE A 554 0.51 -17.29 -29.26
N SER A 555 -0.73 -17.68 -29.59
CA SER A 555 -1.21 -17.69 -30.97
C SER A 555 -1.80 -16.35 -31.39
N LEU A 556 -2.36 -15.58 -30.45
CA LEU A 556 -2.92 -14.26 -30.71
C LEU A 556 -1.85 -13.17 -30.53
N PRO A 557 -1.66 -12.26 -31.50
CA PRO A 557 -0.76 -11.13 -31.31
C PRO A 557 -1.26 -10.30 -30.12
N VAL A 558 -0.43 -10.08 -29.10
CA VAL A 558 -0.81 -9.20 -27.97
C VAL A 558 -0.98 -7.78 -28.49
N GLN A 559 -2.16 -7.22 -28.24
CA GLN A 559 -2.52 -5.87 -28.62
C GLN A 559 -2.53 -4.98 -27.37
N GLY A 560 -1.72 -3.92 -27.38
CA GLY A 560 -1.68 -2.93 -26.30
C GLY A 560 -0.51 -3.12 -25.34
N ARG A 561 -0.57 -2.42 -24.21
CA ARG A 561 0.38 -2.51 -23.10
C ARG A 561 -0.20 -3.45 -22.06
N GLU A 562 0.52 -4.49 -21.71
CA GLU A 562 0.12 -5.48 -20.69
C GLU A 562 1.14 -5.47 -19.55
N GLU A 563 0.65 -5.50 -18.32
CA GLU A 563 1.47 -5.84 -17.16
C GLU A 563 1.40 -7.35 -17.00
N ARG A 564 2.57 -7.99 -16.94
CA ARG A 564 2.69 -9.44 -16.87
C ARG A 564 3.69 -9.81 -15.79
N GLU A 565 3.36 -10.85 -15.05
CA GLU A 565 4.32 -11.54 -14.19
C GLU A 565 4.28 -13.04 -14.47
N VAL A 566 5.46 -13.66 -14.58
CA VAL A 566 5.65 -15.10 -14.72
C VAL A 566 6.59 -15.55 -13.61
N ARG A 567 6.13 -16.48 -12.78
CA ARG A 567 6.91 -17.10 -11.71
C ARG A 567 7.23 -18.54 -12.06
N LEU A 568 8.47 -18.93 -11.85
CA LEU A 568 8.93 -20.30 -11.91
C LEU A 568 9.31 -20.72 -10.50
N ALA A 569 8.74 -21.80 -9.97
CA ALA A 569 9.02 -22.27 -8.62
C ALA A 569 9.43 -23.74 -8.61
N ARG A 570 10.51 -24.06 -7.90
CA ARG A 570 10.99 -25.43 -7.67
C ARG A 570 11.28 -25.62 -6.19
N THR A 571 10.76 -26.69 -5.60
CA THR A 571 11.07 -27.07 -4.21
C THR A 571 11.91 -28.34 -4.21
N LEU A 572 13.04 -28.31 -3.50
CA LEU A 572 14.01 -29.40 -3.41
C LEU A 572 14.09 -29.89 -1.96
N GLY A 573 13.97 -31.20 -1.77
CA GLY A 573 14.19 -31.85 -0.48
C GLY A 573 15.61 -32.38 -0.32
N ALA A 574 15.88 -33.04 0.81
CA ALA A 574 17.17 -33.68 1.07
C ALA A 574 17.56 -34.73 0.01
N GLY A 575 16.57 -35.46 -0.53
CA GLY A 575 16.77 -36.44 -1.60
C GLY A 575 17.21 -35.82 -2.92
N ASP A 576 16.66 -34.67 -3.30
CA ASP A 576 17.08 -33.92 -4.48
C ASP A 576 18.52 -33.44 -4.34
N LEU A 577 18.88 -32.88 -3.19
CA LEU A 577 20.24 -32.40 -2.92
C LEU A 577 21.27 -33.53 -2.94
N ALA A 578 20.89 -34.72 -2.46
CA ALA A 578 21.72 -35.92 -2.59
C ALA A 578 21.89 -36.36 -4.05
N ARG A 579 20.83 -36.27 -4.88
CA ARG A 579 20.92 -36.54 -6.31
C ARG A 579 21.84 -35.55 -7.03
N ILE A 580 21.77 -34.26 -6.70
CA ILE A 580 22.65 -33.23 -7.27
C ILE A 580 24.11 -33.51 -6.88
N ALA A 581 24.36 -33.83 -5.59
CA ALA A 581 25.70 -34.13 -5.08
C ALA A 581 26.32 -35.39 -5.72
N ALA A 582 25.49 -36.30 -6.24
CA ALA A 582 25.88 -37.53 -6.90
C ALA A 582 25.53 -37.52 -8.41
N ALA A 583 25.40 -36.33 -9.01
CA ALA A 583 25.08 -36.20 -10.42
C ALA A 583 26.15 -36.86 -11.30
N ASP A 584 25.71 -37.66 -12.27
CA ASP A 584 26.58 -38.25 -13.27
C ASP A 584 27.00 -37.24 -14.35
N GLU A 585 27.93 -37.67 -15.21
CA GLU A 585 28.45 -36.86 -16.31
C GLU A 585 27.36 -36.35 -17.25
N GLY A 586 26.37 -37.20 -17.58
CA GLY A 586 25.30 -36.82 -18.50
C GLY A 586 24.41 -35.71 -17.93
N ARG A 587 24.13 -35.73 -16.62
CA ARG A 587 23.41 -34.62 -15.97
C ARG A 587 24.21 -33.34 -15.89
N ILE A 588 25.52 -33.44 -15.69
CA ILE A 588 26.42 -32.28 -15.67
C ILE A 588 26.47 -31.63 -17.06
N GLU A 589 26.57 -32.44 -18.13
CA GLU A 589 26.53 -31.97 -19.51
C GLU A 589 25.19 -31.27 -19.82
N LEU A 590 24.06 -31.91 -19.47
CA LEU A 590 22.73 -31.32 -19.65
C LEU A 590 22.57 -30.01 -18.88
N ALA A 591 23.05 -29.94 -17.64
CA ALA A 591 23.00 -28.74 -16.83
C ALA A 591 23.84 -27.60 -17.45
N ALA A 592 25.02 -27.90 -17.99
CA ALA A 592 25.87 -26.93 -18.68
C ALA A 592 25.19 -26.39 -19.95
N GLU A 593 24.62 -27.29 -20.76
CA GLU A 593 23.89 -26.94 -21.99
C GLU A 593 22.71 -26.00 -21.70
N ARG A 594 21.88 -26.35 -20.70
CA ARG A 594 20.66 -25.59 -20.39
C ARG A 594 20.92 -24.26 -19.68
N SER A 595 21.95 -24.20 -18.83
CA SER A 595 22.22 -23.01 -18.04
C SER A 595 23.10 -21.99 -18.73
N GLU A 596 23.89 -22.41 -19.74
CA GLU A 596 24.99 -21.64 -20.32
C GLU A 596 26.09 -21.32 -19.29
N ILE A 597 26.19 -22.11 -18.20
CA ILE A 597 27.29 -22.04 -17.23
C ILE A 597 28.40 -23.01 -17.64
N ASP A 598 29.64 -22.58 -17.48
CA ASP A 598 30.81 -23.41 -17.75
C ASP A 598 30.73 -24.75 -16.99
N ARG A 599 30.91 -25.85 -17.73
CA ARG A 599 30.84 -27.22 -17.20
C ARG A 599 31.73 -27.41 -15.98
N GLU A 600 32.94 -26.86 -15.98
CA GLU A 600 33.89 -26.97 -14.86
C GLU A 600 33.34 -26.35 -13.56
N GLU A 601 32.58 -25.26 -13.67
CA GLU A 601 31.93 -24.65 -12.52
C GLU A 601 30.82 -25.54 -11.95
N ILE A 602 30.04 -26.20 -12.81
CA ILE A 602 29.01 -27.15 -12.38
C ILE A 602 29.66 -28.37 -11.71
N VAL A 603 30.75 -28.90 -12.27
CA VAL A 603 31.53 -29.99 -11.65
C VAL A 603 32.03 -29.56 -10.27
N GLN A 604 32.51 -28.33 -10.14
CA GLN A 604 32.98 -27.78 -8.87
C GLN A 604 31.83 -27.69 -7.84
N LEU A 605 30.64 -27.26 -8.25
CA LEU A 605 29.45 -27.27 -7.39
C LEU A 605 29.13 -28.70 -6.93
N VAL A 606 28.98 -29.65 -7.86
CA VAL A 606 28.65 -31.06 -7.55
C VAL A 606 29.66 -31.66 -6.59
N ARG A 607 30.96 -31.47 -6.85
CA ARG A 607 32.03 -31.94 -5.95
C ARG A 607 31.90 -31.36 -4.55
N THR A 608 31.71 -30.04 -4.47
CA THR A 608 31.55 -29.34 -3.19
C THR A 608 30.33 -29.86 -2.43
N LEU A 609 29.22 -30.15 -3.11
CA LEU A 609 28.03 -30.73 -2.47
C LEU A 609 28.26 -32.18 -2.00
N GLY A 610 29.05 -32.96 -2.76
CA GLY A 610 29.45 -34.32 -2.41
C GLY A 610 30.35 -34.42 -1.17
N GLU A 611 31.12 -33.37 -0.87
CA GLU A 611 32.00 -33.30 0.32
C GLU A 611 31.23 -33.14 1.65
N SER A 612 29.95 -32.78 1.63
CA SER A 612 29.11 -32.64 2.83
C SER A 612 28.06 -33.73 2.88
N GLU A 613 27.89 -34.42 4.01
CA GLU A 613 26.75 -35.32 4.24
C GLU A 613 25.49 -34.58 4.73
N ASP A 614 25.66 -33.38 5.30
CA ASP A 614 24.56 -32.58 5.84
C ASP A 614 23.70 -31.96 4.71
N PRO A 615 22.39 -32.30 4.63
CA PRO A 615 21.48 -31.71 3.66
C PRO A 615 21.32 -30.19 3.81
N ILE A 616 21.44 -29.64 5.02
CA ILE A 616 21.29 -28.20 5.26
C ILE A 616 22.47 -27.45 4.62
N ALA A 617 23.71 -27.87 4.91
CA ALA A 617 24.89 -27.30 4.27
C ALA A 617 24.86 -27.41 2.75
N ARG A 618 24.33 -28.50 2.19
CA ARG A 618 24.11 -28.62 0.73
C ARG A 618 23.09 -27.60 0.23
N ALA A 619 21.96 -27.44 0.92
CA ALA A 619 20.91 -26.50 0.55
C ALA A 619 21.41 -25.05 0.55
N GLU A 620 22.16 -24.65 1.57
CA GLU A 620 22.75 -23.31 1.69
C GLU A 620 23.74 -23.01 0.56
N ARG A 621 24.58 -23.97 0.18
CA ARG A 621 25.50 -23.82 -0.95
C ARG A 621 24.78 -23.66 -2.28
N VAL A 622 23.74 -24.45 -2.53
CA VAL A 622 22.91 -24.32 -3.73
C VAL A 622 22.21 -22.95 -3.75
N ARG A 623 21.61 -22.53 -2.63
CA ARG A 623 20.98 -21.22 -2.48
C ARG A 623 21.95 -20.10 -2.83
N ASP A 624 23.14 -20.10 -2.25
CA ASP A 624 24.13 -19.05 -2.44
C ASP A 624 24.61 -18.99 -3.90
N TRP A 625 24.84 -20.16 -4.51
CA TRP A 625 25.22 -20.24 -5.92
C TRP A 625 24.13 -19.70 -6.86
N VAL A 626 22.86 -20.03 -6.59
CA VAL A 626 21.70 -19.49 -7.33
C VAL A 626 21.55 -17.98 -7.12
N ALA A 627 21.71 -17.47 -5.90
CA ALA A 627 21.64 -16.04 -5.63
C ALA A 627 22.77 -15.25 -6.31
N ASP A 628 23.96 -15.84 -6.48
CA ASP A 628 25.09 -15.17 -7.14
C ASP A 628 24.99 -15.18 -8.66
N ARG A 629 24.54 -16.30 -9.25
CA ARG A 629 24.52 -16.53 -10.70
C ARG A 629 23.15 -16.36 -11.35
N GLY A 630 22.10 -16.18 -10.56
CA GLY A 630 20.75 -15.89 -11.02
C GLY A 630 20.10 -17.06 -11.77
N LEU A 631 19.39 -16.73 -12.85
CA LEU A 631 18.50 -17.67 -13.56
C LEU A 631 19.24 -18.87 -14.15
N ALA A 632 20.46 -18.65 -14.65
CA ALA A 632 21.31 -19.70 -15.19
C ALA A 632 21.59 -20.79 -14.15
N ALA A 633 21.96 -20.40 -12.93
CA ALA A 633 22.22 -21.36 -11.87
C ALA A 633 20.96 -22.10 -11.43
N MET A 634 19.81 -21.43 -11.35
CA MET A 634 18.54 -22.10 -11.08
C MET A 634 18.24 -23.18 -12.13
N ALA A 635 18.46 -22.88 -13.41
CA ALA A 635 18.30 -23.83 -14.51
C ALA A 635 19.23 -25.05 -14.39
N ALA A 636 20.52 -24.81 -14.09
CA ALA A 636 21.49 -25.89 -13.86
C ALA A 636 21.06 -26.79 -12.68
N VAL A 637 20.63 -26.19 -11.56
CA VAL A 637 20.16 -26.94 -10.39
C VAL A 637 18.95 -27.79 -10.72
N CYS A 638 17.96 -27.24 -11.46
CA CYS A 638 16.80 -28.00 -11.90
C CYS A 638 17.23 -29.21 -12.74
N ALA A 639 18.11 -29.02 -13.73
CA ALA A 639 18.62 -30.11 -14.58
C ALA A 639 19.39 -31.18 -13.77
N LEU A 640 20.18 -30.79 -12.77
CA LEU A 640 20.90 -31.73 -11.89
C LEU A 640 19.95 -32.51 -10.97
N ALA A 641 18.87 -31.87 -10.50
CA ALA A 641 17.89 -32.46 -9.59
C ALA A 641 17.04 -33.55 -10.26
N GLY A 642 16.75 -33.39 -11.55
CA GLY A 642 16.02 -34.34 -12.39
C GLY A 642 15.22 -33.68 -13.51
N ASP A 643 14.39 -34.45 -14.19
CA ASP A 643 13.63 -34.00 -15.37
C ASP A 643 12.34 -33.25 -15.03
N GLU A 644 11.98 -33.15 -13.75
CA GLU A 644 10.75 -32.50 -13.34
C GLU A 644 10.91 -30.97 -13.43
N PRO A 645 10.14 -30.30 -14.31
CA PRO A 645 10.28 -28.87 -14.53
C PRO A 645 9.85 -28.06 -13.30
N PRO A 646 10.23 -26.77 -13.21
CA PRO A 646 9.64 -25.87 -12.24
C PRO A 646 8.15 -25.68 -12.52
N ARG A 647 7.37 -25.46 -11.47
CA ARG A 647 5.97 -25.02 -11.59
C ARG A 647 5.96 -23.61 -12.18
N VAL A 648 5.11 -23.39 -13.17
CA VAL A 648 4.89 -22.07 -13.77
C VAL A 648 3.61 -21.47 -13.20
N GLU A 649 3.69 -20.23 -12.74
CA GLU A 649 2.54 -19.43 -12.32
C GLU A 649 2.59 -18.10 -13.07
N THR A 650 1.44 -17.52 -13.40
CA THR A 650 1.41 -16.25 -14.14
C THR A 650 0.25 -15.36 -13.72
N THR A 651 0.47 -14.06 -13.82
CA THR A 651 -0.57 -13.04 -13.70
C THR A 651 -0.46 -12.06 -14.87
N SER A 652 -1.59 -11.52 -15.31
CA SER A 652 -1.67 -10.59 -16.43
C SER A 652 -2.78 -9.56 -16.20
N SER A 653 -2.50 -8.30 -16.56
CA SER A 653 -3.51 -7.24 -16.56
C SER A 653 -4.62 -7.46 -17.59
N GLN A 654 -4.44 -8.30 -18.61
CA GLN A 654 -5.46 -8.55 -19.64
C GLN A 654 -6.74 -9.17 -19.08
N TYR A 655 -6.64 -10.00 -18.04
CA TYR A 655 -7.79 -10.64 -17.39
C TYR A 655 -7.99 -10.21 -15.93
N THR A 656 -7.03 -9.54 -15.30
CA THR A 656 -7.20 -8.97 -13.95
C THR A 656 -7.73 -7.54 -13.97
N ALA A 657 -7.24 -6.66 -14.85
CA ALA A 657 -7.68 -5.26 -14.90
C ALA A 657 -9.18 -5.07 -15.21
N PRO A 658 -9.84 -5.90 -16.05
CA PRO A 658 -11.29 -5.82 -16.21
C PRO A 658 -12.04 -6.10 -14.90
N LEU A 659 -11.57 -7.04 -14.07
CA LEU A 659 -12.19 -7.34 -12.77
C LEU A 659 -12.04 -6.14 -11.81
N GLU A 660 -10.87 -5.52 -11.75
CA GLU A 660 -10.67 -4.31 -10.95
C GLU A 660 -11.50 -3.12 -11.46
N THR A 661 -11.61 -2.97 -12.78
CA THR A 661 -12.41 -1.93 -13.40
C THR A 661 -13.89 -2.13 -13.10
N LEU A 662 -14.37 -3.37 -13.08
CA LEU A 662 -15.73 -3.69 -12.62
C LEU A 662 -15.95 -3.20 -11.19
N GLU A 663 -15.03 -3.47 -10.25
CA GLU A 663 -15.20 -3.02 -8.87
C GLU A 663 -15.24 -1.48 -8.77
N LYS A 664 -14.39 -0.78 -9.53
CA LYS A 664 -14.42 0.69 -9.63
C LYS A 664 -15.75 1.21 -10.18
N LEU A 665 -16.27 0.59 -11.25
CA LEU A 665 -17.55 0.98 -11.83
C LEU A 665 -18.74 0.62 -10.94
N ALA A 666 -18.71 -0.53 -10.27
CA ALA A 666 -19.73 -0.94 -9.32
C ALA A 666 -19.78 0.01 -8.12
N PHE A 667 -18.62 0.50 -7.68
CA PHE A 667 -18.54 1.55 -6.66
C PHE A 667 -19.10 2.88 -7.18
N ARG A 668 -18.70 3.31 -8.39
CA ARG A 668 -19.15 4.56 -9.02
C ARG A 668 -20.65 4.58 -9.30
N TYR A 669 -21.19 3.47 -9.80
CA TYR A 669 -22.58 3.31 -10.27
C TYR A 669 -23.40 2.41 -9.34
N ARG A 670 -23.23 2.61 -8.03
CA ARG A 670 -23.89 1.81 -7.00
C ARG A 670 -25.42 1.91 -7.02
N GLU A 671 -25.95 3.06 -7.43
CA GLU A 671 -27.39 3.28 -7.54
C GLU A 671 -27.93 2.81 -8.90
N PRO A 672 -29.14 2.23 -8.95
CA PRO A 672 -29.83 1.99 -10.21
C PRO A 672 -29.99 3.28 -11.01
N ILE A 673 -30.13 3.17 -12.33
CA ILE A 673 -30.33 4.33 -13.20
C ILE A 673 -31.64 5.02 -12.80
N ALA A 674 -31.60 6.26 -12.35
CA ALA A 674 -32.79 7.03 -12.02
C ALA A 674 -33.57 7.41 -13.28
N ALA A 675 -34.90 7.49 -13.18
CA ALA A 675 -35.77 7.87 -14.30
C ALA A 675 -35.41 9.27 -14.87
N ASP A 676 -34.99 10.17 -14.01
CA ASP A 676 -34.65 11.56 -14.33
C ASP A 676 -33.16 11.78 -14.66
N ALA A 677 -32.33 10.73 -14.67
CA ALA A 677 -30.89 10.81 -14.97
C ALA A 677 -30.62 11.60 -16.27
N SER A 678 -29.64 12.50 -16.26
CA SER A 678 -29.32 13.29 -17.46
C SER A 678 -28.82 12.39 -18.61
N ASN A 679 -29.07 12.80 -19.86
CA ASN A 679 -28.59 12.06 -21.03
C ASN A 679 -27.06 11.90 -21.00
N GLU A 680 -26.33 12.92 -20.53
CA GLU A 680 -24.87 12.87 -20.37
C GLU A 680 -24.44 11.79 -19.37
N ALA A 681 -25.03 11.75 -18.18
CA ALA A 681 -24.70 10.75 -17.17
C ALA A 681 -25.07 9.32 -17.61
N LEU A 682 -26.21 9.18 -18.31
CA LEU A 682 -26.67 7.92 -18.87
C LEU A 682 -25.71 7.40 -19.93
N CYS A 683 -25.34 8.29 -20.86
CA CYS A 683 -24.34 8.03 -21.88
C CYS A 683 -23.04 7.60 -21.23
N GLU A 684 -22.47 8.40 -20.32
CA GLU A 684 -21.19 8.15 -19.65
C GLU A 684 -21.15 6.75 -19.00
N ARG A 685 -22.22 6.41 -18.27
CA ARG A 685 -22.38 5.08 -17.65
C ARG A 685 -22.38 3.96 -18.68
N TRP A 686 -23.09 4.12 -19.79
CA TRP A 686 -23.14 3.13 -20.87
C TRP A 686 -21.77 2.89 -21.52
N GLU A 687 -21.05 3.95 -21.88
CA GLU A 687 -19.73 3.83 -22.51
C GLU A 687 -18.71 3.19 -21.57
N ALA A 688 -18.72 3.55 -20.30
CA ALA A 688 -17.84 2.94 -19.30
C ALA A 688 -18.09 1.42 -19.20
N VAL A 689 -19.37 1.01 -19.16
CA VAL A 689 -19.72 -0.42 -19.07
C VAL A 689 -19.47 -1.15 -20.39
N GLU A 690 -19.76 -0.57 -21.55
CA GLU A 690 -19.45 -1.18 -22.85
C GLU A 690 -17.95 -1.40 -23.02
N THR A 691 -17.14 -0.38 -22.69
CA THR A 691 -15.68 -0.47 -22.70
C THR A 691 -15.19 -1.61 -21.81
N LEU A 692 -15.78 -1.76 -20.62
CA LEU A 692 -15.51 -2.87 -19.71
C LEU A 692 -15.92 -4.23 -20.31
N LEU A 693 -17.12 -4.35 -20.89
CA LEU A 693 -17.60 -5.59 -21.50
C LEU A 693 -16.71 -6.04 -22.66
N GLU A 694 -16.25 -5.10 -23.49
CA GLU A 694 -15.26 -5.38 -24.52
C GLU A 694 -13.93 -5.83 -23.92
N ALA A 695 -13.47 -5.19 -22.84
CA ALA A 695 -12.26 -5.58 -22.14
C ALA A 695 -12.38 -6.98 -21.52
N ILE A 696 -13.52 -7.33 -20.93
CA ILE A 696 -13.82 -8.68 -20.43
C ILE A 696 -13.79 -9.69 -21.58
N GLY A 697 -14.43 -9.39 -22.72
CA GLY A 697 -14.41 -10.26 -23.90
C GLY A 697 -13.00 -10.51 -24.41
N ARG A 698 -12.16 -9.47 -24.48
CA ARG A 698 -10.73 -9.61 -24.79
C ARG A 698 -10.00 -10.44 -23.73
N GLY A 699 -10.23 -10.20 -22.45
CA GLY A 699 -9.63 -10.94 -21.34
C GLY A 699 -9.93 -12.44 -21.39
N ARG A 700 -11.16 -12.84 -21.74
CA ARG A 700 -11.54 -14.25 -21.91
C ARG A 700 -10.82 -14.90 -23.08
N ALA A 701 -10.79 -14.22 -24.24
CA ALA A 701 -10.05 -14.70 -25.41
C ALA A 701 -8.55 -14.84 -25.11
N ARG A 702 -7.98 -13.91 -24.32
CA ARG A 702 -6.58 -13.96 -23.87
C ARG A 702 -6.31 -15.11 -22.92
N ALA A 703 -7.13 -15.30 -21.89
CA ALA A 703 -6.98 -16.42 -20.97
C ALA A 703 -7.07 -17.77 -21.70
N ALA A 704 -7.89 -17.87 -22.75
CA ALA A 704 -8.00 -19.05 -23.59
C ALA A 704 -6.79 -19.28 -24.52
N ASP A 705 -6.06 -18.23 -24.88
CA ASP A 705 -4.83 -18.31 -25.69
C ASP A 705 -3.55 -18.41 -24.85
N ASP A 706 -3.65 -18.24 -23.53
CA ASP A 706 -2.48 -18.11 -22.65
C ASP A 706 -1.84 -19.47 -22.32
N PRO A 707 -0.66 -19.79 -22.89
CA PRO A 707 -0.02 -21.09 -22.72
C PRO A 707 0.64 -21.25 -21.34
N LEU A 708 0.70 -20.18 -20.54
CA LEU A 708 1.24 -20.19 -19.18
C LEU A 708 0.17 -20.51 -18.13
N LEU A 709 -1.11 -20.58 -18.51
CA LEU A 709 -2.22 -20.99 -17.64
C LEU A 709 -2.50 -22.48 -17.79
N ASP A 710 -2.55 -23.19 -16.66
CA ASP A 710 -3.11 -24.54 -16.63
C ASP A 710 -4.66 -24.53 -16.82
N ASP A 711 -5.23 -25.70 -17.13
CA ASP A 711 -6.67 -25.85 -17.41
C ASP A 711 -7.57 -25.50 -16.22
N ALA A 712 -7.09 -25.67 -14.99
CA ALA A 712 -7.85 -25.32 -13.80
C ALA A 712 -7.93 -23.79 -13.68
N ARG A 713 -6.78 -23.13 -13.74
CA ARG A 713 -6.68 -21.68 -13.62
C ARG A 713 -7.35 -20.96 -14.77
N ARG A 714 -7.24 -21.48 -15.99
CA ARG A 714 -7.94 -20.96 -17.17
C ARG A 714 -9.46 -20.97 -16.98
N ARG A 715 -10.03 -22.05 -16.43
CA ARG A 715 -11.46 -22.14 -16.11
C ARG A 715 -11.87 -21.17 -15.02
N GLU A 716 -11.09 -21.05 -13.96
CA GLU A 716 -11.35 -20.08 -12.88
C GLU A 716 -11.40 -18.64 -13.41
N ILE A 717 -10.45 -18.25 -14.27
CA ILE A 717 -10.41 -16.92 -14.87
C ILE A 717 -11.60 -16.71 -15.81
N ASP A 718 -11.92 -17.71 -16.66
CA ASP A 718 -13.07 -17.62 -17.56
C ASP A 718 -14.39 -17.46 -16.79
N GLU A 719 -14.57 -18.22 -15.71
CA GLU A 719 -15.73 -18.12 -14.84
C GLU A 719 -15.81 -16.76 -14.15
N ALA A 720 -14.71 -16.27 -13.59
CA ALA A 720 -14.65 -14.95 -12.96
C ALA A 720 -15.00 -13.82 -13.95
N LEU A 721 -14.48 -13.90 -15.18
CA LEU A 721 -14.78 -12.93 -16.24
C LEU A 721 -16.23 -13.06 -16.75
N ALA A 722 -16.78 -14.28 -16.80
CA ALA A 722 -18.19 -14.48 -17.14
C ALA A 722 -19.11 -13.85 -16.08
N GLN A 723 -18.84 -14.09 -14.79
CA GLN A 723 -19.56 -13.47 -13.68
C GLN A 723 -19.40 -11.94 -13.70
N ALA A 724 -18.21 -11.44 -14.02
CA ALA A 724 -17.95 -10.01 -14.17
C ALA A 724 -18.76 -9.39 -15.32
N ALA A 725 -18.93 -10.10 -16.44
CA ALA A 725 -19.77 -9.62 -17.55
C ALA A 725 -21.23 -9.48 -17.12
N GLU A 726 -21.78 -10.45 -16.39
CA GLU A 726 -23.15 -10.37 -15.87
C GLU A 726 -23.31 -9.20 -14.89
N ARG A 727 -22.36 -9.02 -13.96
CA ARG A 727 -22.35 -7.89 -13.03
C ARG A 727 -22.24 -6.54 -13.75
N ALA A 728 -21.39 -6.44 -14.77
CA ALA A 728 -21.26 -5.24 -15.58
C ALA A 728 -22.57 -4.90 -16.31
N ARG A 729 -23.24 -5.88 -16.92
CA ARG A 729 -24.56 -5.68 -17.55
C ARG A 729 -25.62 -5.25 -16.55
N ALA A 730 -25.61 -5.79 -15.33
CA ALA A 730 -26.52 -5.37 -14.28
C ALA A 730 -26.37 -3.88 -13.92
N LEU A 731 -25.18 -3.28 -14.10
CA LEU A 731 -24.99 -1.83 -13.94
C LEU A 731 -25.74 -1.01 -14.98
N LEU A 732 -26.19 -1.59 -16.10
CA LEU A 732 -27.01 -0.91 -17.12
C LEU A 732 -28.50 -1.27 -17.02
N SER A 733 -28.90 -2.04 -16.01
CA SER A 733 -30.29 -2.47 -15.87
C SER A 733 -31.23 -1.28 -15.71
N VAL A 734 -32.27 -1.27 -16.54
CA VAL A 734 -33.43 -0.37 -16.50
C VAL A 734 -34.72 -1.13 -16.16
N ALA A 735 -34.61 -2.40 -15.78
CA ALA A 735 -35.74 -3.26 -15.49
C ALA A 735 -36.54 -2.81 -14.25
N HIS A 736 -35.92 -2.03 -13.36
CA HIS A 736 -36.58 -1.45 -12.19
C HIS A 736 -37.43 -0.22 -12.52
N LEU A 737 -37.27 0.39 -13.70
CA LEU A 737 -38.05 1.55 -14.12
C LEU A 737 -39.44 1.13 -14.60
N ALA A 738 -40.45 1.91 -14.22
CA ALA A 738 -41.81 1.71 -14.72
C ALA A 738 -41.86 1.95 -16.25
N PRO A 739 -42.79 1.33 -16.99
CA PRO A 739 -42.91 1.52 -18.44
C PRO A 739 -43.01 3.01 -18.86
N ALA A 740 -43.72 3.82 -18.08
CA ALA A 740 -43.85 5.27 -18.32
C ALA A 740 -42.52 6.02 -18.16
N GLU A 741 -41.70 5.64 -17.17
CA GLU A 741 -40.38 6.23 -16.93
C GLU A 741 -39.39 5.86 -18.04
N ARG A 742 -39.41 4.60 -18.47
CA ARG A 742 -38.60 4.15 -19.62
C ARG A 742 -38.98 4.90 -20.89
N ARG A 743 -40.28 5.10 -21.12
CA ARG A 743 -40.78 5.88 -22.26
C ARG A 743 -40.34 7.34 -22.20
N ALA A 744 -40.46 7.99 -21.04
CA ALA A 744 -39.98 9.36 -20.87
C ALA A 744 -38.46 9.48 -21.12
N MET A 745 -37.69 8.49 -20.67
CA MET A 745 -36.25 8.42 -20.93
C MET A 745 -35.94 8.23 -22.42
N TYR A 746 -36.67 7.34 -23.10
CA TYR A 746 -36.57 7.13 -24.54
C TYR A 746 -36.87 8.43 -25.31
N GLU A 747 -38.00 9.08 -25.02
CA GLU A 747 -38.42 10.31 -25.67
C GLU A 747 -37.41 11.45 -25.47
N ARG A 748 -36.74 11.50 -24.31
CA ARG A 748 -35.66 12.47 -24.03
C ARG A 748 -34.37 12.17 -24.80
N LEU A 749 -34.05 10.90 -25.06
CA LEU A 749 -32.92 10.51 -25.90
C LEU A 749 -33.21 10.76 -27.39
N ASP A 750 -34.48 10.67 -27.79
CA ASP A 750 -34.95 10.90 -29.16
C ASP A 750 -35.23 12.38 -29.48
N ALA A 751 -35.13 13.28 -28.49
CA ALA A 751 -35.42 14.70 -28.63
C ALA A 751 -34.28 15.47 -29.34
N GLY A 752 -34.02 15.16 -30.61
CA GLY A 752 -33.08 15.91 -31.46
C GLY A 752 -32.24 15.06 -32.41
N TRP A 753 -30.95 15.38 -32.53
CA TRP A 753 -29.99 14.58 -33.30
C TRP A 753 -29.46 13.44 -32.43
N THR A 754 -30.05 12.25 -32.57
CA THR A 754 -29.67 11.05 -31.83
C THR A 754 -28.33 10.51 -32.31
N THR A 755 -27.38 10.38 -31.40
CA THR A 755 -26.07 9.77 -31.67
C THR A 755 -26.19 8.24 -31.77
N ALA A 756 -25.22 7.60 -32.44
CA ALA A 756 -25.15 6.12 -32.49
C ALA A 756 -25.04 5.46 -31.11
N ARG A 757 -24.63 6.22 -30.09
CA ARG A 757 -24.58 5.82 -28.69
C ARG A 757 -25.98 5.82 -28.07
N GLU A 758 -26.71 6.92 -28.21
CA GLU A 758 -28.09 7.05 -27.70
C GLU A 758 -29.02 6.01 -28.35
N TYR A 759 -28.84 5.71 -29.64
CA TYR A 759 -29.61 4.67 -30.32
C TYR A 759 -29.44 3.27 -29.69
N ARG A 760 -28.25 2.93 -29.20
CA ARG A 760 -28.01 1.66 -28.50
C ARG A 760 -28.69 1.61 -27.13
N ILE A 761 -28.73 2.75 -26.43
CA ILE A 761 -29.46 2.90 -25.16
C ILE A 761 -30.97 2.76 -25.40
N MET A 762 -31.48 3.37 -26.46
CA MET A 762 -32.88 3.27 -26.87
C MET A 762 -33.28 1.81 -27.18
N ALA A 763 -32.45 1.08 -27.93
CA ALA A 763 -32.69 -0.34 -28.21
C ALA A 763 -32.73 -1.21 -26.93
N GLN A 764 -31.93 -0.88 -25.92
CA GLN A 764 -31.97 -1.53 -24.60
C GLN A 764 -33.26 -1.21 -23.83
N LEU A 765 -33.70 0.06 -23.86
CA LEU A 765 -34.97 0.48 -23.25
C LEU A 765 -36.16 -0.26 -23.89
N GLU A 766 -36.16 -0.42 -25.22
CA GLU A 766 -37.14 -1.22 -25.96
C GLU A 766 -37.12 -2.69 -25.54
N ALA A 767 -35.94 -3.32 -25.51
CA ALA A 767 -35.76 -4.70 -25.10
C ALA A 767 -36.22 -4.97 -23.66
N ALA A 768 -36.21 -3.95 -22.79
CA ALA A 768 -36.70 -4.03 -21.41
C ALA A 768 -38.23 -3.98 -21.29
N GLY A 769 -38.98 -3.88 -22.39
CA GLY A 769 -40.45 -3.86 -22.40
C GLY A 769 -41.02 -2.44 -22.48
N LEU A 770 -40.45 -1.62 -23.36
CA LEU A 770 -41.15 -0.44 -23.88
C LEU A 770 -42.13 -0.97 -24.93
N GLU A 771 -43.43 -0.88 -24.67
CA GLU A 771 -44.44 -1.27 -25.66
C GLU A 771 -44.24 -0.41 -26.91
N SER A 772 -43.78 -1.04 -28.00
CA SER A 772 -43.72 -0.39 -29.30
C SER A 772 -45.14 -0.06 -29.73
N ASN A 773 -45.48 1.21 -29.68
CA ASN A 773 -46.74 1.68 -30.25
C ASN A 773 -46.62 1.51 -31.78
N PRO A 774 -47.55 0.81 -32.45
CA PRO A 774 -47.53 0.65 -33.91
C PRO A 774 -47.64 1.97 -34.67
#